data_AF-A0A3M2FQM3-F1
#
_entry.id   AF-A0A3M2FQM3-F1
#
_cell.length_a   1.000
_cell.length_b   1.000
_cell.length_c   1.000
_cell.angle_alpha   90.00
_cell.angle_beta   90.00
_cell.angle_gamma   90.00
#
_symmetry.space_group_name_H-M   'P 1'
#
loop_
_entity.id
_entity.type
_entity.pdbx_description
1 polymer ?
#
loop_
_entity_poly.entity_id
_entity_poly.type
_entity_poly.pdbx_seq_one_letter_code
_entity_poly.pdbx_strand_id
1 'polypeptide(L)'
;MKFYFKMLNVLVIAAFSLTLVACNGGNSKGGALKNSAAEKVFVAPGKYDAYYAFISGGFSGQLSVYGLPSGRLFKVIPVFSVDAEKAWGFNEETKPMLQTSHGFIPWDDSHHPDISQTNGELDGRWVFINANNTPRIARISLETFETEEIIEIPNSAGNHSSSFVTENTEYVVAGTRFGVPIPQRDMSIKDYKGNFKAALSFIKVDPKTGHMNLDFQVLMPGFDYDLSHPGRGKSHGWFFFSTYNTEEAHTLLEVNASQNDKDYIAAVNWKKALEFIKQGKYQTMPARYAHNVYSDENHTATSTMEKSVRVLDASKLPGLVYFMPTPKSPHGCDVDPTGEYIVGSGKLAAALTVHSFSKMLKAIENKEFDGEAYGIPILKFESTLAGTVEQPGLGPLHTEFDGKGYAYTTFFISSEVVKWKLGTWEVVDRKPTYYSVGHLMIPGGNSRKPFGKYLVAMNKITKDRYLPTGPEVCQSAQLYDISGDKMEMLLDFPTVGEPHYAAGIPAEIVKKHSKKFFKLEENKHPYATKSEDAGKVVRKGNEVHIYMTMIRSHFSPDNIEGIKVGDKVYFHVTNLEQDYDVPHGIAMIGARTSELLIMPGQTETFVWEPKQVGVWPFYCTDFCSALHQEMQGYVRVSPRNSNVKLSWSLDGE
;
A
#
# COMPACT_ATOMS: atom_id res chain seq x y z
N MET A 1 38.85 5.05 79.31
CA MET A 1 38.75 4.12 78.16
C MET A 1 37.38 4.11 77.45
N LYS A 2 36.50 5.11 77.64
CA LYS A 2 35.24 5.27 76.87
C LYS A 2 35.22 6.50 75.96
N PHE A 3 36.24 7.36 76.02
CA PHE A 3 36.37 8.54 75.15
C PHE A 3 37.12 8.25 73.85
N TYR A 4 38.05 7.30 73.84
CA TYR A 4 38.82 6.92 72.65
C TYR A 4 38.01 6.15 71.61
N PHE A 5 36.99 5.38 72.02
CA PHE A 5 36.16 4.61 71.10
C PHE A 5 35.16 5.47 70.30
N LYS A 6 34.76 6.65 70.82
CA LYS A 6 33.90 7.58 70.08
C LYS A 6 34.66 8.39 69.02
N MET A 7 35.93 8.76 69.26
CA MET A 7 36.74 9.44 68.25
C MET A 7 37.11 8.52 67.08
N LEU A 8 37.35 7.23 67.33
CA LEU A 8 37.71 6.29 66.26
C LEU A 8 36.55 6.03 65.30
N ASN A 9 35.31 5.94 65.80
CA ASN A 9 34.13 5.76 64.95
C ASN A 9 33.79 7.01 64.12
N VAL A 10 34.06 8.21 64.63
CA VAL A 10 33.86 9.47 63.88
C VAL A 10 34.93 9.63 62.79
N LEU A 11 36.17 9.19 63.03
CA LEU A 11 37.24 9.20 62.02
C LEU A 11 37.04 8.17 60.91
N VAL A 12 36.49 6.98 61.21
CA VAL A 12 36.19 5.96 60.19
C VAL A 12 34.99 6.37 59.31
N ILE A 13 33.97 7.02 59.89
CA ILE A 13 32.83 7.54 59.13
C ILE A 13 33.23 8.76 58.28
N ALA A 14 34.12 9.62 58.77
CA ALA A 14 34.67 10.75 57.99
C ALA A 14 35.58 10.29 56.84
N ALA A 15 36.37 9.23 57.03
CA ALA A 15 37.22 8.65 55.97
C ALA A 15 36.39 7.94 54.88
N PHE A 16 35.26 7.31 55.23
CA PHE A 16 34.35 6.69 54.26
C PHE A 16 33.48 7.70 53.49
N SER A 17 33.24 8.89 54.05
CA SER A 17 32.51 9.97 53.35
C SER A 17 33.42 10.80 52.44
N LEU A 18 34.73 10.86 52.70
CA LEU A 18 35.71 11.49 51.80
C LEU A 18 36.09 10.64 50.58
N THR A 19 35.97 9.30 50.65
CA THR A 19 36.15 8.43 49.48
C THR A 19 34.92 8.40 48.55
N LEU A 20 33.73 8.75 49.05
CA LEU A 20 32.53 8.90 48.22
C LEU A 20 32.44 10.26 47.51
N VAL A 21 33.16 11.29 47.98
CA VAL A 21 33.22 12.60 47.30
C VAL A 21 34.39 12.70 46.32
N ALA A 22 35.40 11.83 46.41
CA ALA A 22 36.54 11.78 45.48
C ALA A 22 36.31 10.93 44.22
N CYS A 23 35.21 10.17 44.12
CA CYS A 23 34.81 9.47 42.90
C CYS A 23 33.88 10.29 41.99
N ASN A 24 33.69 11.58 42.27
CA ASN A 24 32.90 12.49 41.42
C ASN A 24 33.75 13.57 40.71
N GLY A 25 35.07 13.39 40.68
CA GLY A 25 36.05 14.31 40.06
C GLY A 25 36.55 13.89 38.67
N GLY A 26 35.84 13.01 37.98
CA GLY A 26 36.19 12.53 36.64
C GLY A 26 35.63 13.42 35.53
N ASN A 27 36.23 14.59 35.33
CA ASN A 27 36.28 15.31 34.05
C ASN A 27 35.03 15.18 33.14
N SER A 28 33.87 15.65 33.61
CA SER A 28 32.71 15.83 32.74
C SER A 28 32.97 17.02 31.82
N LYS A 29 33.67 16.76 30.71
CA LYS A 29 33.43 17.54 29.49
C LYS A 29 31.92 17.55 29.33
N GLY A 30 31.30 18.72 29.36
CA GLY A 30 29.90 18.90 29.01
C GLY A 30 29.69 18.45 27.57
N GLY A 31 29.51 17.14 27.37
CA GLY A 31 28.97 16.58 26.16
C GLY A 31 27.46 16.75 26.26
N ALA A 32 26.86 17.37 25.25
CA ALA A 32 25.41 17.33 25.08
C ALA A 32 24.96 15.87 25.31
N LEU A 33 24.09 15.64 26.30
CA LEU A 33 23.45 14.35 26.51
C LEU A 33 22.77 13.97 25.20
N LYS A 34 23.36 13.05 24.44
CA LYS A 34 22.71 12.50 23.25
C LYS A 34 21.51 11.70 23.76
N ASN A 35 20.30 12.12 23.38
CA ASN A 35 19.08 11.36 23.64
C ASN A 35 19.29 9.91 23.15
N SER A 36 18.94 8.94 23.99
CA SER A 36 19.01 7.52 23.63
C SER A 36 18.05 7.19 22.48
N ALA A 37 18.33 6.11 21.74
CA ALA A 37 17.43 5.61 20.70
C ALA A 37 15.99 5.39 21.24
N ALA A 38 15.87 4.85 22.46
CA ALA A 38 14.60 4.63 23.14
C ALA A 38 13.83 5.95 23.37
N GLU A 39 14.49 7.00 23.86
CA GLU A 39 13.85 8.32 24.06
C GLU A 39 13.41 8.96 22.73
N LYS A 40 14.12 8.69 21.63
CA LYS A 40 13.78 9.23 20.30
C LYS A 40 12.54 8.59 19.68
N VAL A 41 12.24 7.34 20.02
CA VAL A 41 11.05 6.60 19.53
C VAL A 41 9.89 6.60 20.50
N PHE A 42 10.12 7.01 21.76
CA PHE A 42 9.08 7.07 22.76
C PHE A 42 8.07 8.18 22.46
N VAL A 43 6.83 7.78 22.22
CA VAL A 43 5.68 8.68 22.08
C VAL A 43 4.75 8.45 23.26
N ALA A 44 4.72 9.40 24.19
CA ALA A 44 3.95 9.30 25.42
C ALA A 44 2.42 9.18 25.17
N PRO A 45 1.66 8.57 26.10
CA PRO A 45 0.19 8.58 26.04
C PRO A 45 -0.38 9.99 25.84
N GLY A 46 -1.34 10.14 24.92
CA GLY A 46 -1.90 11.44 24.54
C GLY A 46 -1.02 12.30 23.62
N LYS A 47 0.14 11.79 23.18
CA LYS A 47 0.97 12.38 22.12
C LYS A 47 0.88 11.55 20.84
N TYR A 48 1.15 12.21 19.72
CA TYR A 48 1.01 11.63 18.38
C TYR A 48 2.37 11.41 17.73
N ASP A 49 2.44 10.37 16.91
CA ASP A 49 3.51 10.16 15.96
C ASP A 49 3.59 11.31 14.95
N ALA A 50 4.80 11.56 14.44
CA ALA A 50 5.07 12.66 13.53
C ALA A 50 4.73 12.32 12.07
N TYR A 51 4.66 11.03 11.72
CA TYR A 51 4.39 10.55 10.37
C TYR A 51 3.43 9.37 10.39
N TYR A 52 2.62 9.27 9.33
CA TYR A 52 1.99 8.02 8.91
C TYR A 52 2.96 7.28 7.98
N ALA A 53 3.06 5.96 8.14
CA ALA A 53 3.72 5.05 7.21
C ALA A 53 2.70 4.03 6.71
N PHE A 54 2.43 4.08 5.40
CA PHE A 54 1.57 3.15 4.68
C PHE A 54 2.45 2.03 4.14
N ILE A 55 2.36 0.87 4.76
CA ILE A 55 3.23 -0.29 4.51
C ILE A 55 2.39 -1.36 3.83
N SER A 56 2.83 -1.86 2.67
CA SER A 56 2.13 -2.94 1.97
C SER A 56 1.93 -4.14 2.89
N GLY A 57 0.79 -4.82 2.79
CA GLY A 57 0.51 -6.05 3.52
C GLY A 57 0.97 -7.30 2.79
N GLY A 58 1.72 -7.16 1.67
CA GLY A 58 2.15 -8.27 0.83
C GLY A 58 1.01 -9.25 0.54
N PHE A 59 1.26 -10.52 0.84
CA PHE A 59 0.33 -11.63 0.61
C PHE A 59 -0.95 -11.58 1.46
N SER A 60 -1.09 -10.62 2.38
CA SER A 60 -2.39 -10.34 3.01
C SER A 60 -3.34 -9.62 2.05
N GLY A 61 -2.83 -8.94 1.02
CA GLY A 61 -3.60 -8.11 0.08
C GLY A 61 -4.13 -6.81 0.67
N GLN A 62 -3.58 -6.38 1.82
CA GLN A 62 -4.04 -5.22 2.58
C GLN A 62 -3.02 -4.08 2.62
N LEU A 63 -3.42 -2.93 3.18
CA LEU A 63 -2.50 -1.83 3.48
C LEU A 63 -2.45 -1.59 4.99
N SER A 64 -1.27 -1.67 5.59
CA SER A 64 -1.08 -1.39 7.02
C SER A 64 -0.66 0.06 7.26
N VAL A 65 -1.17 0.68 8.31
CA VAL A 65 -0.88 2.06 8.71
C VAL A 65 -0.12 2.06 10.03
N TYR A 66 1.14 2.49 10.01
CA TYR A 66 1.99 2.62 11.19
C TYR A 66 2.27 4.08 11.52
N GLY A 67 2.50 4.37 12.81
CA GLY A 67 3.04 5.65 13.28
C GLY A 67 4.56 5.65 13.41
N LEU A 68 5.22 6.71 12.94
CA LEU A 68 6.65 6.95 13.19
C LEU A 68 6.87 8.18 14.08
N PRO A 69 7.77 8.11 15.09
CA PRO A 69 8.80 7.09 15.26
C PRO A 69 8.42 5.87 16.10
N SER A 70 7.20 5.74 16.61
CA SER A 70 6.89 4.70 17.61
C SER A 70 6.85 3.27 17.05
N GLY A 71 6.67 3.10 15.73
CA GLY A 71 6.49 1.80 15.08
C GLY A 71 5.18 1.08 15.47
N ARG A 72 4.15 1.85 15.89
CA ARG A 72 2.87 1.28 16.33
C ARG A 72 1.95 1.08 15.13
N LEU A 73 1.34 -0.08 15.02
CA LEU A 73 0.28 -0.36 14.05
C LEU A 73 -1.02 0.33 14.51
N PHE A 74 -1.61 1.15 13.65
CA PHE A 74 -2.86 1.87 13.91
C PHE A 74 -4.07 1.22 13.25
N LYS A 75 -3.92 0.79 12.00
CA LYS A 75 -5.02 0.23 11.19
C LYS A 75 -4.47 -0.69 10.11
N VAL A 76 -5.21 -1.73 9.78
CA VAL A 76 -5.07 -2.48 8.51
C VAL A 76 -6.30 -2.14 7.67
N ILE A 77 -6.08 -1.56 6.50
CA ILE A 77 -7.12 -1.12 5.56
C ILE A 77 -7.47 -2.30 4.64
N PRO A 78 -8.75 -2.71 4.57
CA PRO A 78 -9.27 -3.64 3.59
C PRO A 78 -9.06 -3.16 2.14
N VAL A 79 -8.50 -3.97 1.23
CA VAL A 79 -8.23 -3.61 -0.16
C VAL A 79 -8.59 -4.77 -1.09
N PHE A 80 -7.72 -5.78 -1.23
CA PHE A 80 -7.87 -6.84 -2.24
C PHE A 80 -8.28 -8.20 -1.67
N SER A 81 -8.27 -8.34 -0.34
CA SER A 81 -8.69 -9.54 0.35
C SER A 81 -9.88 -9.27 1.25
N VAL A 82 -10.67 -10.31 1.51
CA VAL A 82 -11.77 -10.23 2.49
C VAL A 82 -11.23 -9.94 3.89
N ASP A 83 -11.93 -9.10 4.65
CA ASP A 83 -11.60 -8.80 6.05
C ASP A 83 -12.87 -8.99 6.90
N ALA A 84 -12.90 -10.04 7.70
CA ALA A 84 -14.05 -10.38 8.52
C ALA A 84 -14.26 -9.41 9.69
N GLU A 85 -13.22 -8.73 10.17
CA GLU A 85 -13.32 -7.73 11.25
C GLU A 85 -14.16 -6.52 10.82
N LYS A 86 -14.11 -6.17 9.53
CA LYS A 86 -14.76 -4.97 8.97
C LYS A 86 -15.84 -5.33 7.94
N ALA A 87 -16.23 -6.59 7.88
CA ALA A 87 -17.16 -7.14 6.88
C ALA A 87 -16.77 -6.94 5.40
N TRP A 88 -15.54 -6.54 5.11
CA TRP A 88 -15.10 -6.23 3.75
C TRP A 88 -15.09 -7.48 2.88
N GLY A 89 -15.81 -7.42 1.76
CA GLY A 89 -16.08 -8.54 0.86
C GLY A 89 -17.12 -9.54 1.38
N PHE A 90 -17.68 -9.34 2.58
CA PHE A 90 -18.73 -10.17 3.17
C PHE A 90 -20.10 -9.50 3.14
N ASN A 91 -20.18 -8.20 3.42
CA ASN A 91 -21.42 -7.42 3.33
C ASN A 91 -21.80 -7.13 1.87
N GLU A 92 -23.06 -6.78 1.62
CA GLU A 92 -23.54 -6.54 0.26
C GLU A 92 -22.89 -5.30 -0.36
N GLU A 93 -22.55 -4.32 0.46
CA GLU A 93 -21.99 -3.02 0.09
C GLU A 93 -20.57 -3.13 -0.45
N THR A 94 -19.74 -4.03 0.05
CA THR A 94 -18.31 -4.13 -0.33
C THR A 94 -17.99 -5.36 -1.19
N LYS A 95 -18.87 -6.36 -1.30
CA LYS A 95 -18.73 -7.47 -2.27
C LYS A 95 -18.33 -7.03 -3.69
N PRO A 96 -18.91 -5.94 -4.26
CA PRO A 96 -18.51 -5.46 -5.57
C PRO A 96 -17.03 -5.06 -5.66
N MET A 97 -16.40 -4.62 -4.57
CA MET A 97 -14.99 -4.19 -4.57
C MET A 97 -14.01 -5.32 -4.94
N LEU A 98 -14.40 -6.57 -4.70
CA LEU A 98 -13.60 -7.76 -5.00
C LEU A 98 -14.02 -8.47 -6.30
N GLN A 99 -14.92 -7.88 -7.08
CA GLN A 99 -15.28 -8.40 -8.41
C GLN A 99 -14.19 -8.10 -9.43
N THR A 100 -13.94 -9.08 -10.29
CA THR A 100 -12.96 -9.02 -11.39
C THR A 100 -13.56 -9.64 -12.65
N SER A 101 -12.89 -9.52 -13.78
CA SER A 101 -13.26 -10.22 -15.02
C SER A 101 -13.30 -11.75 -14.87
N HIS A 102 -12.66 -12.29 -13.82
CA HIS A 102 -12.63 -13.69 -13.43
C HIS A 102 -13.67 -14.05 -12.35
N GLY A 103 -14.52 -13.12 -11.93
CA GLY A 103 -15.48 -13.26 -10.84
C GLY A 103 -14.99 -12.70 -9.51
N PHE A 104 -15.62 -13.11 -8.42
CA PHE A 104 -15.25 -12.67 -7.06
C PHE A 104 -13.92 -13.34 -6.65
N ILE A 105 -12.91 -12.52 -6.34
CA ILE A 105 -11.61 -13.01 -5.87
C ILE A 105 -11.37 -12.49 -4.45
N PRO A 106 -11.36 -13.36 -3.43
CA PRO A 106 -11.33 -12.96 -2.02
C PRO A 106 -9.92 -12.64 -1.48
N TRP A 107 -8.91 -12.55 -2.34
CA TRP A 107 -7.52 -12.33 -1.93
C TRP A 107 -6.66 -11.69 -3.04
N ASP A 108 -5.53 -11.10 -2.67
CA ASP A 108 -4.42 -10.79 -3.59
C ASP A 108 -3.13 -10.52 -2.81
N ASP A 109 -2.08 -10.09 -3.53
CA ASP A 109 -0.75 -9.79 -3.05
C ASP A 109 -0.38 -8.32 -3.36
N SER A 110 -0.39 -7.49 -2.32
CA SER A 110 -0.25 -6.03 -2.40
C SER A 110 1.20 -5.56 -2.30
N HIS A 111 1.68 -4.71 -3.22
CA HIS A 111 3.12 -4.41 -3.29
C HIS A 111 3.53 -2.96 -3.00
N HIS A 112 3.26 -2.01 -3.89
CA HIS A 112 3.84 -0.67 -3.85
C HIS A 112 2.78 0.40 -3.58
N PRO A 113 2.60 0.83 -2.31
CA PRO A 113 1.81 2.00 -2.03
C PRO A 113 2.55 3.28 -2.45
N ASP A 114 1.85 4.24 -3.01
CA ASP A 114 2.36 5.59 -3.32
C ASP A 114 1.31 6.66 -3.02
N ILE A 115 1.74 7.87 -2.68
CA ILE A 115 0.88 8.94 -2.17
C ILE A 115 0.69 10.01 -3.23
N SER A 116 -0.55 10.50 -3.37
CA SER A 116 -0.88 11.58 -4.29
C SER A 116 -0.01 12.83 -4.10
N GLN A 117 0.33 13.44 -5.23
CA GLN A 117 1.20 14.61 -5.33
C GLN A 117 0.55 15.76 -6.11
N THR A 118 0.94 16.98 -5.73
CA THR A 118 0.67 18.22 -6.46
C THR A 118 1.99 18.96 -6.62
N ASN A 119 2.38 19.29 -7.86
CA ASN A 119 3.68 19.89 -8.20
C ASN A 119 4.90 19.08 -7.71
N GLY A 120 4.75 17.76 -7.58
CA GLY A 120 5.76 16.84 -7.07
C GLY A 120 5.93 16.87 -5.56
N GLU A 121 4.98 17.43 -4.81
CA GLU A 121 4.95 17.42 -3.35
C GLU A 121 3.75 16.61 -2.86
N LEU A 122 3.94 15.80 -1.82
CA LEU A 122 2.85 15.00 -1.25
C LEU A 122 1.73 15.92 -0.75
N ASP A 123 0.50 15.65 -1.18
CA ASP A 123 -0.68 16.44 -0.79
C ASP A 123 -1.63 15.69 0.16
N GLY A 124 -1.44 14.38 0.31
CA GLY A 124 -2.16 13.58 1.30
C GLY A 124 -3.65 13.39 0.99
N ARG A 125 -4.06 13.47 -0.28
CA ARG A 125 -5.44 13.17 -0.70
C ARG A 125 -5.71 11.65 -0.72
N TRP A 126 -4.80 10.89 -1.35
CA TRP A 126 -4.98 9.46 -1.59
C TRP A 126 -3.68 8.68 -1.44
N VAL A 127 -3.83 7.40 -1.13
CA VAL A 127 -2.81 6.37 -1.34
C VAL A 127 -3.29 5.46 -2.45
N PHE A 128 -2.41 5.14 -3.40
CA PHE A 128 -2.63 4.12 -4.40
C PHE A 128 -1.83 2.89 -4.03
N ILE A 129 -2.37 1.69 -4.31
CA ILE A 129 -1.65 0.44 -4.12
C ILE A 129 -2.04 -0.56 -5.20
N ASN A 130 -1.13 -1.42 -5.61
CA ASN A 130 -1.38 -2.44 -6.62
C ASN A 130 -1.58 -3.84 -6.01
N ALA A 131 -2.31 -4.68 -6.74
CA ALA A 131 -2.43 -6.11 -6.53
C ALA A 131 -1.73 -6.86 -7.66
N ASN A 132 -0.88 -7.84 -7.33
CA ASN A 132 0.02 -8.50 -8.27
C ASN A 132 -0.60 -9.72 -8.96
N ASN A 133 -1.37 -10.55 -8.24
CA ASN A 133 -1.92 -11.82 -8.75
C ASN A 133 -3.01 -11.59 -9.79
N THR A 134 -4.08 -10.87 -9.43
CA THR A 134 -5.05 -10.36 -10.39
C THR A 134 -4.79 -8.86 -10.55
N PRO A 135 -4.07 -8.44 -11.61
CA PRO A 135 -3.62 -7.07 -11.81
C PRO A 135 -4.70 -6.05 -11.54
N ARG A 136 -4.56 -5.32 -10.43
CA ARG A 136 -5.48 -4.27 -9.99
C ARG A 136 -4.71 -3.10 -9.39
N ILE A 137 -5.32 -1.92 -9.40
CA ILE A 137 -4.89 -0.77 -8.60
C ILE A 137 -6.07 -0.32 -7.76
N ALA A 138 -5.83 -0.06 -6.49
CA ALA A 138 -6.77 0.54 -5.57
C ALA A 138 -6.40 2.01 -5.30
N ARG A 139 -7.42 2.85 -5.10
CA ARG A 139 -7.30 4.18 -4.52
C ARG A 139 -7.94 4.16 -3.13
N ILE A 140 -7.18 4.62 -2.16
CA ILE A 140 -7.54 4.69 -0.74
C ILE A 140 -7.59 6.16 -0.36
N SER A 141 -8.68 6.58 0.27
CA SER A 141 -8.82 7.95 0.77
C SER A 141 -8.08 8.13 2.07
N LEU A 142 -7.31 9.20 2.19
CA LEU A 142 -6.65 9.57 3.44
C LEU A 142 -7.52 10.46 4.34
N GLU A 143 -8.72 10.81 3.87
CA GLU A 143 -9.76 11.40 4.69
C GLU A 143 -10.47 10.31 5.53
N THR A 144 -10.89 9.21 4.91
CA THR A 144 -11.63 8.11 5.57
C THR A 144 -10.74 6.94 5.99
N PHE A 145 -9.54 6.80 5.42
CA PHE A 145 -8.70 5.60 5.53
C PHE A 145 -9.41 4.33 5.03
N GLU A 146 -10.19 4.47 3.96
CA GLU A 146 -10.96 3.40 3.34
C GLU A 146 -10.65 3.30 1.83
N THR A 147 -10.77 2.09 1.28
CA THR A 147 -10.61 1.85 -0.14
C THR A 147 -11.86 2.30 -0.88
N GLU A 148 -11.73 3.32 -1.72
CA GLU A 148 -12.86 3.92 -2.42
C GLU A 148 -13.03 3.40 -3.85
N GLU A 149 -11.96 2.86 -4.46
CA GLU A 149 -11.99 2.52 -5.88
C GLU A 149 -10.95 1.45 -6.20
N ILE A 150 -11.31 0.47 -7.02
CA ILE A 150 -10.41 -0.58 -7.51
C ILE A 150 -10.64 -0.76 -9.01
N ILE A 151 -9.57 -0.65 -9.81
CA ILE A 151 -9.61 -0.87 -11.26
C ILE A 151 -8.71 -2.06 -11.63
N GLU A 152 -9.27 -3.03 -12.35
CA GLU A 152 -8.52 -4.15 -12.92
C GLU A 152 -7.76 -3.71 -14.17
N ILE A 153 -6.54 -4.22 -14.32
CA ILE A 153 -5.62 -3.87 -15.40
C ILE A 153 -5.63 -5.01 -16.43
N PRO A 154 -6.32 -4.87 -17.57
CA PRO A 154 -6.36 -5.88 -18.62
C PRO A 154 -4.99 -6.01 -19.30
N ASN A 155 -4.79 -7.09 -20.06
CA ASN A 155 -3.54 -7.33 -20.81
C ASN A 155 -2.27 -7.32 -19.93
N SER A 156 -2.44 -7.58 -18.63
CA SER A 156 -1.37 -7.59 -17.63
C SER A 156 -1.33 -8.92 -16.89
N ALA A 157 -0.16 -9.26 -16.38
CA ALA A 157 0.08 -10.43 -15.54
C ALA A 157 1.27 -10.14 -14.60
N GLY A 158 1.09 -10.37 -13.30
CA GLY A 158 2.07 -9.97 -12.30
C GLY A 158 2.24 -8.46 -12.27
N ASN A 159 1.22 -7.71 -11.88
CA ASN A 159 1.31 -6.25 -11.81
C ASN A 159 2.29 -5.84 -10.70
N HIS A 160 3.53 -5.55 -11.07
CA HIS A 160 4.62 -5.34 -10.11
C HIS A 160 5.24 -3.95 -10.20
N SER A 161 5.57 -3.45 -11.39
CA SER A 161 6.10 -2.09 -11.59
C SER A 161 5.00 -1.01 -11.46
N SER A 162 4.38 -0.98 -10.28
CA SER A 162 3.07 -0.41 -9.97
C SER A 162 2.88 -0.37 -8.45
N SER A 163 2.16 0.55 -7.84
CA SER A 163 1.54 1.74 -8.41
C SER A 163 2.39 2.96 -8.11
N PHE A 164 2.73 3.75 -9.12
CA PHE A 164 3.55 4.96 -8.95
C PHE A 164 2.89 6.17 -9.60
N VAL A 165 2.83 7.29 -8.87
CA VAL A 165 2.06 8.49 -9.29
C VAL A 165 2.93 9.53 -9.97
N THR A 166 2.46 10.14 -11.04
CA THR A 166 3.16 11.29 -11.65
C THR A 166 3.08 12.53 -10.75
N GLU A 167 3.91 13.55 -11.04
CA GLU A 167 4.09 14.72 -10.16
C GLU A 167 2.83 15.47 -9.73
N ASN A 168 1.78 15.48 -10.56
CA ASN A 168 0.50 16.10 -10.20
C ASN A 168 -0.61 15.05 -10.04
N THR A 169 -0.24 13.78 -9.86
CA THR A 169 -1.18 12.66 -9.89
C THR A 169 -2.00 12.68 -11.18
N GLU A 170 -1.41 13.02 -12.33
CA GLU A 170 -2.09 12.94 -13.62
C GLU A 170 -2.38 11.49 -13.99
N TYR A 171 -1.42 10.63 -13.68
CA TYR A 171 -1.49 9.19 -13.87
C TYR A 171 -1.00 8.45 -12.64
N VAL A 172 -1.66 7.33 -12.36
CA VAL A 172 -1.09 6.20 -11.64
C VAL A 172 -0.68 5.19 -12.70
N VAL A 173 0.53 4.65 -12.59
CA VAL A 173 1.10 3.79 -13.63
C VAL A 173 1.30 2.37 -13.11
N ALA A 174 0.97 1.39 -13.97
CA ALA A 174 1.10 -0.02 -13.69
C ALA A 174 1.80 -0.77 -14.82
N GLY A 175 2.76 -1.65 -14.50
CA GLY A 175 3.45 -2.47 -15.49
C GLY A 175 3.31 -3.98 -15.25
N THR A 176 3.34 -4.72 -16.34
CA THR A 176 3.35 -6.19 -16.39
C THR A 176 4.73 -6.76 -16.04
N ARG A 177 4.82 -7.64 -15.04
CA ARG A 177 6.04 -8.41 -14.74
C ARG A 177 6.17 -9.65 -15.61
N PHE A 178 5.07 -10.30 -15.94
CA PHE A 178 5.10 -11.56 -16.69
C PHE A 178 4.61 -11.34 -18.10
N GLY A 179 5.47 -11.57 -19.10
CA GLY A 179 5.03 -11.56 -20.49
C GLY A 179 3.84 -12.50 -20.69
N VAL A 180 2.88 -12.07 -21.52
CA VAL A 180 1.73 -12.90 -21.94
C VAL A 180 1.39 -12.61 -23.41
N PRO A 181 0.70 -13.51 -24.13
CA PRO A 181 0.18 -13.16 -25.45
C PRO A 181 -0.85 -12.02 -25.35
N ILE A 182 -0.69 -10.98 -26.17
CA ILE A 182 -1.61 -9.84 -26.25
C ILE A 182 -2.01 -9.63 -27.73
N PRO A 183 -3.28 -9.87 -28.13
CA PRO A 183 -4.37 -10.41 -27.32
C PRO A 183 -4.12 -11.87 -26.89
N GLN A 184 -4.82 -12.28 -25.84
CA GLN A 184 -4.66 -13.62 -25.28
C GLN A 184 -5.15 -14.69 -26.27
N ARG A 185 -4.35 -15.74 -26.49
CA ARG A 185 -4.60 -16.77 -27.50
C ARG A 185 -3.89 -18.08 -27.15
N ASP A 186 -4.41 -19.19 -27.67
CA ASP A 186 -3.75 -20.49 -27.55
C ASP A 186 -2.44 -20.50 -28.35
N MET A 187 -1.34 -20.78 -27.66
CA MET A 187 -0.02 -20.95 -28.26
C MET A 187 0.92 -21.75 -27.36
N SER A 188 1.92 -22.38 -27.97
CA SER A 188 2.97 -23.10 -27.26
C SER A 188 3.90 -22.14 -26.52
N ILE A 189 4.22 -22.46 -25.27
CA ILE A 189 5.19 -21.70 -24.44
C ILE A 189 6.60 -21.73 -25.08
N LYS A 190 6.92 -22.76 -25.88
CA LYS A 190 8.21 -22.82 -26.59
C LYS A 190 8.40 -21.65 -27.57
N ASP A 191 7.29 -21.04 -28.01
CA ASP A 191 7.29 -19.90 -28.92
C ASP A 191 7.23 -18.56 -28.16
N TYR A 192 7.61 -18.52 -26.87
CA TYR A 192 7.54 -17.32 -26.02
C TYR A 192 8.19 -16.09 -26.67
N LYS A 193 9.45 -16.23 -27.08
CA LYS A 193 10.28 -15.14 -27.57
C LYS A 193 9.65 -14.43 -28.77
N GLY A 194 9.45 -13.12 -28.63
CA GLY A 194 8.86 -12.25 -29.65
C GLY A 194 7.33 -12.33 -29.78
N ASN A 195 6.69 -13.39 -29.29
CA ASN A 195 5.23 -13.53 -29.32
C ASN A 195 4.56 -13.01 -28.05
N PHE A 196 5.20 -13.19 -26.89
CA PHE A 196 4.73 -12.68 -25.63
C PHE A 196 5.03 -11.17 -25.56
N LYS A 197 4.16 -10.43 -24.88
CA LYS A 197 4.19 -8.98 -24.77
C LYS A 197 3.95 -8.55 -23.34
N ALA A 198 4.32 -7.32 -23.04
CA ALA A 198 4.02 -6.65 -21.79
C ALA A 198 3.17 -5.39 -22.06
N ALA A 199 2.41 -4.96 -21.06
CA ALA A 199 1.62 -3.74 -21.12
C ALA A 199 2.03 -2.78 -19.99
N LEU A 200 2.35 -1.54 -20.34
CA LEU A 200 2.55 -0.44 -19.40
C LEU A 200 1.30 0.44 -19.42
N SER A 201 0.53 0.39 -18.35
CA SER A 201 -0.80 0.98 -18.23
C SER A 201 -0.73 2.34 -17.56
N PHE A 202 -1.36 3.33 -18.17
CA PHE A 202 -1.48 4.69 -17.65
C PHE A 202 -2.93 4.93 -17.23
N ILE A 203 -3.17 4.94 -15.93
CA ILE A 203 -4.48 5.14 -15.32
C ILE A 203 -4.60 6.61 -14.98
N LYS A 204 -5.42 7.34 -15.74
CA LYS A 204 -5.65 8.75 -15.51
C LYS A 204 -6.44 8.94 -14.22
N VAL A 205 -6.07 9.94 -13.44
CA VAL A 205 -6.77 10.31 -12.21
C VAL A 205 -7.43 11.68 -12.41
N ASP A 206 -8.71 11.79 -12.10
CA ASP A 206 -9.36 13.10 -12.05
C ASP A 206 -8.78 13.93 -10.89
N PRO A 207 -8.26 15.15 -11.15
CA PRO A 207 -7.55 15.92 -10.11
C PRO A 207 -8.45 16.38 -8.97
N LYS A 208 -9.78 16.40 -9.14
CA LYS A 208 -10.73 16.85 -8.12
C LYS A 208 -11.29 15.68 -7.33
N THR A 209 -11.75 14.63 -8.02
CA THR A 209 -12.47 13.51 -7.40
C THR A 209 -11.56 12.32 -7.10
N GLY A 210 -10.39 12.23 -7.75
CA GLY A 210 -9.53 11.06 -7.67
C GLY A 210 -9.98 9.88 -8.54
N HIS A 211 -11.11 10.01 -9.24
CA HIS A 211 -11.67 8.92 -10.05
C HIS A 211 -10.66 8.42 -11.08
N MET A 212 -10.45 7.10 -11.11
CA MET A 212 -9.50 6.43 -11.97
C MET A 212 -10.13 6.07 -13.32
N ASN A 213 -9.35 6.16 -14.39
CA ASN A 213 -9.77 5.69 -15.72
C ASN A 213 -8.55 5.18 -16.48
N LEU A 214 -8.59 3.93 -16.95
CA LEU A 214 -7.53 3.38 -17.79
C LEU A 214 -7.49 4.11 -19.14
N ASP A 215 -6.55 5.04 -19.29
CA ASP A 215 -6.51 5.97 -20.42
C ASP A 215 -5.93 5.28 -21.66
N PHE A 216 -4.75 4.68 -21.50
CA PHE A 216 -4.07 3.91 -22.53
C PHE A 216 -3.06 2.92 -21.93
N GLN A 217 -2.64 1.97 -22.76
CA GLN A 217 -1.51 1.08 -22.50
C GLN A 217 -0.45 1.26 -23.58
N VAL A 218 0.82 1.14 -23.21
CA VAL A 218 1.95 1.00 -24.14
C VAL A 218 2.28 -0.48 -24.23
N LEU A 219 2.13 -1.05 -25.44
CA LEU A 219 2.48 -2.43 -25.73
C LEU A 219 4.00 -2.52 -25.95
N MET A 220 4.62 -3.40 -25.18
CA MET A 220 6.06 -3.56 -25.10
C MET A 220 6.50 -4.99 -25.45
N PRO A 221 7.79 -5.21 -25.77
CA PRO A 221 8.37 -6.56 -25.80
C PRO A 221 8.08 -7.33 -24.50
N GLY A 222 7.98 -8.66 -24.59
CA GLY A 222 7.66 -9.56 -23.47
C GLY A 222 8.81 -9.76 -22.48
N PHE A 223 9.50 -8.67 -22.13
CA PHE A 223 10.44 -8.60 -21.02
C PHE A 223 9.69 -8.54 -19.69
N ASP A 224 10.40 -8.78 -18.59
CA ASP A 224 9.81 -8.73 -17.26
C ASP A 224 10.07 -7.33 -16.65
N TYR A 225 9.02 -6.54 -16.45
CA TYR A 225 9.12 -5.16 -15.92
C TYR A 225 8.96 -5.17 -14.39
N ASP A 226 10.03 -4.81 -13.69
CA ASP A 226 10.17 -5.06 -12.25
C ASP A 226 9.72 -3.88 -11.40
N LEU A 227 10.47 -2.77 -11.41
CA LEU A 227 10.15 -1.54 -10.69
C LEU A 227 10.02 -0.37 -11.66
N SER A 228 9.37 0.70 -11.23
CA SER A 228 9.21 1.88 -12.07
C SER A 228 9.09 3.15 -11.25
N HIS A 229 9.44 4.28 -11.86
CA HIS A 229 9.27 5.59 -11.24
C HIS A 229 8.94 6.68 -12.27
N PRO A 230 8.10 7.65 -11.89
CA PRO A 230 7.82 8.82 -12.71
C PRO A 230 9.06 9.72 -12.81
N GLY A 231 9.24 10.35 -13.96
CA GLY A 231 10.15 11.48 -14.07
C GLY A 231 9.67 12.66 -13.21
N ARG A 232 10.64 13.41 -12.67
CA ARG A 232 10.41 14.58 -11.80
C ARG A 232 11.11 15.81 -12.32
N GLY A 233 10.62 17.02 -12.01
CA GLY A 233 11.25 18.28 -12.33
C GLY A 233 11.74 18.32 -13.79
N LYS A 234 13.04 18.13 -13.98
CA LYS A 234 13.66 18.06 -15.32
C LYS A 234 13.11 16.93 -16.20
N SER A 235 12.84 15.76 -15.65
CA SER A 235 12.33 14.58 -16.37
C SER A 235 10.81 14.45 -16.35
N HIS A 236 10.08 15.44 -15.82
CA HIS A 236 8.62 15.41 -15.83
C HIS A 236 8.05 15.31 -17.27
N GLY A 237 7.25 14.29 -17.53
CA GLY A 237 6.83 13.90 -18.88
C GLY A 237 7.35 12.53 -19.32
N TRP A 238 8.25 11.96 -18.53
CA TRP A 238 8.81 10.63 -18.73
C TRP A 238 8.43 9.70 -17.58
N PHE A 239 8.55 8.40 -17.83
CA PHE A 239 8.41 7.33 -16.87
C PHE A 239 9.50 6.30 -17.12
N PHE A 240 10.07 5.72 -16.08
CA PHE A 240 11.20 4.80 -16.19
C PHE A 240 10.84 3.46 -15.58
N PHE A 241 11.18 2.37 -16.25
CA PHE A 241 10.89 1.00 -15.79
C PHE A 241 12.15 0.15 -15.89
N SER A 242 12.58 -0.49 -14.81
CA SER A 242 13.59 -1.54 -14.90
C SER A 242 13.02 -2.78 -15.56
N THR A 243 13.87 -3.48 -16.29
CA THR A 243 13.54 -4.76 -16.90
C THR A 243 14.56 -5.82 -16.52
N TYR A 244 14.12 -7.06 -16.35
CA TYR A 244 14.96 -8.25 -16.39
C TYR A 244 14.39 -9.25 -17.41
N ASN A 245 15.07 -10.37 -17.63
CA ASN A 245 14.66 -11.37 -18.61
C ASN A 245 14.49 -10.79 -20.02
N THR A 246 15.37 -9.87 -20.43
CA THR A 246 15.37 -9.33 -21.80
C THR A 246 15.75 -10.40 -22.84
N GLU A 247 16.26 -11.54 -22.39
CA GLU A 247 16.49 -12.75 -23.16
C GLU A 247 15.19 -13.43 -23.63
N GLU A 248 14.08 -13.16 -22.92
CA GLU A 248 12.77 -13.78 -23.10
C GLU A 248 12.79 -15.29 -22.83
N ALA A 249 13.45 -15.68 -21.75
CA ALA A 249 13.47 -17.06 -21.25
C ALA A 249 12.15 -17.41 -20.57
N HIS A 250 11.80 -18.70 -20.61
CA HIS A 250 10.54 -19.24 -20.04
C HIS A 250 10.76 -20.50 -19.18
N THR A 251 12.01 -20.92 -18.98
CA THR A 251 12.38 -22.09 -18.18
C THR A 251 13.75 -21.88 -17.55
N LEU A 252 13.97 -22.41 -16.35
CA LEU A 252 15.20 -22.24 -15.56
C LEU A 252 15.66 -20.79 -15.57
N LEU A 253 14.76 -19.88 -15.16
CA LEU A 253 14.96 -18.43 -15.29
C LEU A 253 16.17 -17.95 -14.49
N GLU A 254 16.48 -18.59 -13.36
CA GLU A 254 17.67 -18.34 -12.55
C GLU A 254 18.98 -18.55 -13.32
N VAL A 255 18.93 -19.33 -14.41
CA VAL A 255 20.03 -19.51 -15.35
C VAL A 255 19.84 -18.64 -16.59
N ASN A 256 18.65 -18.63 -17.20
CA ASN A 256 18.48 -18.16 -18.58
C ASN A 256 18.04 -16.69 -18.73
N ALA A 257 17.43 -16.07 -17.71
CA ALA A 257 16.85 -14.71 -17.75
C ALA A 257 17.85 -13.60 -17.38
N SER A 258 19.14 -13.94 -17.34
CA SER A 258 20.22 -13.08 -16.85
C SER A 258 21.53 -13.54 -17.49
N GLN A 259 21.53 -13.79 -18.79
CA GLN A 259 22.70 -14.12 -19.59
C GLN A 259 23.34 -12.85 -20.18
N ASN A 260 22.54 -11.85 -20.52
CA ASN A 260 23.02 -10.56 -20.99
C ASN A 260 23.84 -9.85 -19.90
N ASP A 261 24.85 -9.08 -20.30
CA ASP A 261 25.63 -8.26 -19.36
C ASP A 261 24.84 -7.05 -18.86
N LYS A 262 23.87 -6.58 -19.66
CA LYS A 262 22.97 -5.48 -19.35
C LYS A 262 21.58 -5.82 -19.89
N ASP A 263 20.58 -5.61 -19.05
CA ASP A 263 19.20 -5.45 -19.48
C ASP A 263 18.95 -3.94 -19.68
N TYR A 264 17.72 -3.49 -19.51
CA TYR A 264 17.34 -2.09 -19.74
C TYR A 264 16.65 -1.45 -18.55
N ILE A 265 16.77 -0.12 -18.49
CA ILE A 265 15.68 0.75 -18.03
C ILE A 265 14.97 1.28 -19.28
N ALA A 266 13.67 1.01 -19.40
CA ALA A 266 12.82 1.56 -20.45
C ALA A 266 12.37 2.97 -20.06
N ALA A 267 12.79 3.97 -20.83
CA ALA A 267 12.37 5.36 -20.69
C ALA A 267 11.17 5.64 -21.62
N VAL A 268 9.98 5.81 -21.04
CA VAL A 268 8.71 6.04 -21.75
C VAL A 268 8.32 7.51 -21.67
N ASN A 269 8.16 8.17 -22.82
CA ASN A 269 7.69 9.55 -22.89
C ASN A 269 6.16 9.59 -22.97
N TRP A 270 5.49 9.64 -21.82
CA TRP A 270 4.03 9.64 -21.78
C TRP A 270 3.41 10.92 -22.38
N LYS A 271 4.12 12.05 -22.38
CA LYS A 271 3.67 13.25 -23.12
C LYS A 271 3.65 13.00 -24.62
N LYS A 272 4.64 12.27 -25.15
CA LYS A 272 4.66 11.84 -26.55
C LYS A 272 3.53 10.85 -26.86
N ALA A 273 3.20 9.96 -25.93
CA ALA A 273 2.01 9.11 -26.04
C ALA A 273 0.73 9.94 -26.24
N LEU A 274 0.56 11.01 -25.46
CA LEU A 274 -0.59 11.92 -25.61
C LEU A 274 -0.60 12.65 -26.96
N GLU A 275 0.56 13.05 -27.49
CA GLU A 275 0.64 13.59 -28.85
C GLU A 275 0.19 12.57 -29.90
N PHE A 276 0.63 11.31 -29.79
CA PHE A 276 0.21 10.25 -30.69
C PHE A 276 -1.28 9.94 -30.58
N ILE A 277 -1.83 9.93 -29.37
CA ILE A 277 -3.26 9.77 -29.14
C ILE A 277 -4.06 10.89 -29.82
N LYS A 278 -3.64 12.15 -29.67
CA LYS A 278 -4.27 13.30 -30.34
C LYS A 278 -4.22 13.19 -31.86
N GLN A 279 -3.19 12.56 -32.40
CA GLN A 279 -3.03 12.28 -33.84
C GLN A 279 -3.81 11.03 -34.31
N GLY A 280 -4.51 10.32 -33.41
CA GLY A 280 -5.20 9.07 -33.73
C GLY A 280 -4.27 7.87 -33.93
N LYS A 281 -3.00 7.96 -33.50
CA LYS A 281 -2.00 6.89 -33.63
C LYS A 281 -2.04 5.92 -32.45
N TYR A 282 -3.15 5.22 -32.33
CA TYR A 282 -3.37 4.14 -31.37
C TYR A 282 -4.33 3.11 -31.96
N GLN A 283 -4.46 1.96 -31.31
CA GLN A 283 -5.47 0.96 -31.62
C GLN A 283 -6.42 0.83 -30.43
N THR A 284 -7.71 0.63 -30.70
CA THR A 284 -8.65 0.20 -29.64
C THR A 284 -8.66 -1.31 -29.64
N MET A 285 -8.20 -1.92 -28.54
CA MET A 285 -8.18 -3.36 -28.37
C MET A 285 -9.36 -3.80 -27.51
N PRO A 286 -10.11 -4.86 -27.90
CA PRO A 286 -11.05 -5.51 -27.00
C PRO A 286 -10.36 -5.97 -25.73
N ALA A 287 -10.99 -5.71 -24.59
CA ALA A 287 -10.53 -6.10 -23.27
C ALA A 287 -11.75 -6.39 -22.40
N ARG A 288 -11.57 -7.08 -21.28
CA ARG A 288 -12.63 -7.22 -20.27
C ARG A 288 -12.02 -7.09 -18.90
N TYR A 289 -12.44 -6.09 -18.13
CA TYR A 289 -11.88 -5.81 -16.82
C TYR A 289 -12.93 -5.11 -15.94
N ALA A 290 -12.87 -5.35 -14.63
CA ALA A 290 -13.75 -4.73 -13.66
C ALA A 290 -13.25 -3.33 -13.25
N HIS A 291 -14.20 -2.42 -13.01
CA HIS A 291 -13.97 -1.15 -12.33
C HIS A 291 -14.99 -1.02 -11.22
N ASN A 292 -14.48 -1.03 -9.99
CA ASN A 292 -15.26 -1.06 -8.77
C ASN A 292 -15.12 0.28 -8.05
N VAL A 293 -16.24 0.89 -7.66
CA VAL A 293 -16.28 2.22 -7.06
C VAL A 293 -17.22 2.18 -5.85
N TYR A 294 -16.69 2.56 -4.68
CA TYR A 294 -17.44 2.78 -3.44
C TYR A 294 -17.88 4.24 -3.33
N SER A 295 -19.08 4.45 -2.80
CA SER A 295 -19.65 5.78 -2.60
C SER A 295 -19.88 6.04 -1.12
N ASP A 296 -19.17 7.03 -0.57
CA ASP A 296 -19.38 7.54 0.79
C ASP A 296 -20.80 8.03 1.05
N GLU A 297 -21.49 8.59 0.05
CA GLU A 297 -22.85 9.08 0.26
C GLU A 297 -23.86 7.93 0.35
N ASN A 298 -23.67 6.90 -0.48
CA ASN A 298 -24.59 5.77 -0.57
C ASN A 298 -24.15 4.57 0.26
N HIS A 299 -22.97 4.62 0.89
CA HIS A 299 -22.30 3.55 1.61
C HIS A 299 -22.24 2.20 0.87
N THR A 300 -22.19 2.22 -0.47
CA THR A 300 -22.20 1.00 -1.29
C THR A 300 -21.23 1.10 -2.45
N ALA A 301 -20.64 -0.03 -2.82
CA ALA A 301 -19.88 -0.18 -4.04
C ALA A 301 -20.74 -0.65 -5.22
N THR A 302 -20.22 -0.39 -6.42
CA THR A 302 -20.69 -0.95 -7.69
C THR A 302 -19.52 -1.56 -8.44
N SER A 303 -19.78 -2.51 -9.34
CA SER A 303 -18.78 -3.07 -10.26
C SER A 303 -19.30 -2.96 -11.68
N THR A 304 -18.50 -2.35 -12.55
CA THR A 304 -18.78 -2.21 -13.99
C THR A 304 -17.75 -2.99 -14.79
N MET A 305 -18.19 -3.63 -15.88
CA MET A 305 -17.31 -4.37 -16.79
C MET A 305 -16.97 -3.52 -18.01
N GLU A 306 -15.73 -3.07 -18.07
CA GLU A 306 -15.17 -2.34 -19.21
C GLU A 306 -14.80 -3.29 -20.36
N LYS A 307 -14.86 -2.79 -21.59
CA LYS A 307 -14.88 -3.65 -22.81
C LYS A 307 -13.72 -3.43 -23.79
N SER A 308 -12.92 -2.40 -23.58
CA SER A 308 -11.80 -2.08 -24.47
C SER A 308 -10.81 -1.15 -23.80
N VAL A 309 -9.62 -1.08 -24.39
CA VAL A 309 -8.55 -0.16 -23.97
C VAL A 309 -7.82 0.39 -25.20
N ARG A 310 -7.33 1.62 -25.10
CA ARG A 310 -6.45 2.20 -26.12
C ARG A 310 -5.04 1.68 -25.94
N VAL A 311 -4.42 1.24 -27.03
CA VAL A 311 -3.08 0.65 -27.02
C VAL A 311 -2.18 1.36 -28.03
N LEU A 312 -1.01 1.76 -27.56
CA LEU A 312 0.08 2.31 -28.35
C LEU A 312 1.15 1.24 -28.51
N ASP A 313 1.46 0.86 -29.74
CA ASP A 313 2.50 -0.12 -30.04
C ASP A 313 3.87 0.57 -30.10
N ALA A 314 4.71 0.36 -29.09
CA ALA A 314 6.01 1.02 -28.98
C ALA A 314 6.92 0.75 -30.20
N SER A 315 6.80 -0.42 -30.83
CA SER A 315 7.59 -0.79 -32.02
C SER A 315 7.26 0.04 -33.26
N LYS A 316 6.12 0.73 -33.27
CA LYS A 316 5.62 1.51 -34.42
C LYS A 316 5.62 3.01 -34.18
N LEU A 317 6.03 3.45 -33.00
CA LEU A 317 5.88 4.83 -32.55
C LEU A 317 7.24 5.43 -32.13
N PRO A 318 8.04 5.90 -33.10
CA PRO A 318 9.37 6.46 -32.84
C PRO A 318 9.33 7.59 -31.81
N GLY A 319 10.23 7.51 -30.83
CA GLY A 319 10.35 8.49 -29.75
C GLY A 319 9.37 8.31 -28.59
N LEU A 320 8.52 7.27 -28.62
CA LEU A 320 7.70 6.90 -27.47
C LEU A 320 8.54 6.26 -26.35
N VAL A 321 9.47 5.37 -26.72
CA VAL A 321 10.30 4.61 -25.78
C VAL A 321 11.74 4.61 -26.25
N TYR A 322 12.68 4.65 -25.29
CA TYR A 322 14.10 4.39 -25.48
C TYR A 322 14.58 3.41 -24.41
N PHE A 323 15.47 2.48 -24.77
CA PHE A 323 16.11 1.59 -23.81
C PHE A 323 17.46 2.15 -23.35
N MET A 324 17.65 2.24 -22.03
CA MET A 324 18.93 2.59 -21.39
C MET A 324 19.59 1.32 -20.86
N PRO A 325 20.71 0.85 -21.43
CA PRO A 325 21.39 -0.35 -20.95
C PRO A 325 21.78 -0.24 -19.47
N THR A 326 21.43 -1.24 -18.66
CA THR A 326 21.66 -1.23 -17.21
C THR A 326 22.10 -2.62 -16.72
N PRO A 327 23.30 -2.75 -16.10
CA PRO A 327 23.79 -4.01 -15.52
C PRO A 327 23.17 -4.28 -14.15
N LYS A 328 22.83 -5.51 -13.75
CA LYS A 328 22.45 -6.67 -14.56
C LYS A 328 21.17 -7.23 -13.93
N SER A 329 20.14 -7.45 -14.74
CA SER A 329 18.80 -7.79 -14.24
C SER A 329 18.33 -6.79 -13.17
N PRO A 330 18.43 -5.47 -13.46
CA PRO A 330 18.20 -4.43 -12.48
C PRO A 330 16.83 -4.57 -11.83
N HIS A 331 16.79 -4.36 -10.52
CA HIS A 331 15.54 -4.36 -9.74
C HIS A 331 15.00 -2.93 -9.62
N GLY A 332 15.64 -2.10 -8.80
CA GLY A 332 15.25 -0.71 -8.59
C GLY A 332 15.49 0.18 -9.79
N CYS A 333 14.62 1.18 -9.93
CA CYS A 333 14.67 2.21 -10.96
C CYS A 333 14.18 3.51 -10.33
N ASP A 334 15.08 4.26 -9.68
CA ASP A 334 14.69 5.31 -8.74
C ASP A 334 15.10 6.70 -9.25
N VAL A 335 14.17 7.65 -9.27
CA VAL A 335 14.38 8.99 -9.83
C VAL A 335 14.61 10.01 -8.72
N ASP A 336 15.72 10.74 -8.79
CA ASP A 336 16.06 11.72 -7.76
C ASP A 336 15.05 12.90 -7.71
N PRO A 337 14.98 13.66 -6.61
CA PRO A 337 14.03 14.77 -6.46
C PRO A 337 14.14 15.88 -7.52
N THR A 338 15.30 16.02 -8.18
CA THR A 338 15.47 16.97 -9.30
C THR A 338 15.04 16.40 -10.65
N GLY A 339 14.93 15.07 -10.71
CA GLY A 339 14.75 14.20 -11.87
C GLY A 339 15.84 14.30 -12.91
N GLU A 340 17.05 14.70 -12.49
CA GLU A 340 18.25 14.62 -13.31
C GLU A 340 18.81 13.19 -13.35
N TYR A 341 18.74 12.46 -12.24
CA TYR A 341 19.40 11.18 -12.07
C TYR A 341 18.39 10.04 -11.95
N ILE A 342 18.66 8.96 -12.68
CA ILE A 342 17.88 7.72 -12.66
C ILE A 342 18.81 6.60 -12.21
N VAL A 343 18.55 6.06 -11.03
CA VAL A 343 19.39 5.03 -10.39
C VAL A 343 18.88 3.65 -10.76
N GLY A 344 19.69 2.89 -11.50
CA GLY A 344 19.47 1.48 -11.77
C GLY A 344 20.18 0.61 -10.74
N SER A 345 19.39 -0.11 -9.93
CA SER A 345 19.91 -1.01 -8.90
C SER A 345 20.22 -2.38 -9.48
N GLY A 346 21.51 -2.64 -9.69
CA GLY A 346 21.97 -3.72 -10.56
C GLY A 346 21.80 -5.16 -10.08
N LYS A 347 21.11 -5.44 -8.95
CA LYS A 347 20.80 -6.76 -8.37
C LYS A 347 21.94 -7.79 -8.43
N LEU A 348 22.16 -8.44 -9.57
CA LEU A 348 23.21 -9.44 -9.78
C LEU A 348 24.59 -8.81 -10.01
N ALA A 349 24.64 -7.56 -10.45
CA ALA A 349 25.85 -6.76 -10.51
C ALA A 349 26.11 -6.09 -9.16
N ALA A 350 27.36 -6.15 -8.70
CA ALA A 350 27.85 -5.35 -7.56
C ALA A 350 28.11 -3.88 -7.97
N ALA A 351 27.18 -3.29 -8.73
CA ALA A 351 27.26 -1.95 -9.28
C ALA A 351 25.91 -1.24 -9.13
N LEU A 352 25.96 0.05 -8.80
CA LEU A 352 24.82 0.97 -8.88
C LEU A 352 25.06 1.93 -10.02
N THR A 353 24.25 1.82 -11.07
CA THR A 353 24.39 2.65 -12.27
C THR A 353 23.52 3.88 -12.12
N VAL A 354 24.09 5.07 -12.32
CA VAL A 354 23.33 6.33 -12.31
C VAL A 354 23.31 6.88 -13.73
N HIS A 355 22.13 6.91 -14.35
CA HIS A 355 21.91 7.59 -15.63
C HIS A 355 21.59 9.07 -15.41
N SER A 356 21.91 9.93 -16.39
CA SER A 356 21.53 11.34 -16.42
C SER A 356 20.46 11.57 -17.48
N PHE A 357 19.35 12.18 -17.08
CA PHE A 357 18.26 12.57 -17.96
C PHE A 357 18.72 13.58 -19.01
N SER A 358 19.50 14.58 -18.61
CA SER A 358 20.03 15.58 -19.55
C SER A 358 20.96 14.94 -20.59
N LYS A 359 21.76 13.95 -20.18
CA LYS A 359 22.59 13.16 -21.10
C LYS A 359 21.76 12.25 -22.00
N MET A 360 20.73 11.60 -21.46
CA MET A 360 19.78 10.78 -22.23
C MET A 360 19.13 11.59 -23.35
N LEU A 361 18.64 12.80 -23.08
CA LEU A 361 18.06 13.66 -24.12
C LEU A 361 19.08 14.04 -25.20
N LYS A 362 20.32 14.35 -24.82
CA LYS A 362 21.40 14.63 -25.79
C LYS A 362 21.73 13.40 -26.64
N ALA A 363 21.78 12.22 -26.04
CA ALA A 363 22.01 10.97 -26.76
C ALA A 363 20.89 10.70 -27.78
N ILE A 364 19.64 11.01 -27.42
CA ILE A 364 18.49 10.93 -28.33
C ILE A 364 18.64 11.92 -29.50
N GLU A 365 18.96 13.19 -29.20
CA GLU A 365 19.13 14.25 -30.20
C GLU A 365 20.27 13.93 -31.19
N ASN A 366 21.40 13.46 -30.66
CA ASN A 366 22.59 13.08 -31.43
C ASN A 366 22.47 11.72 -32.11
N LYS A 367 21.38 10.96 -31.87
CA LYS A 367 21.19 9.59 -32.34
C LYS A 367 22.34 8.65 -31.93
N GLU A 368 22.80 8.81 -30.70
CA GLU A 368 23.83 7.96 -30.08
C GLU A 368 23.23 6.62 -29.65
N PHE A 369 22.90 5.80 -30.64
CA PHE A 369 22.27 4.49 -30.46
C PHE A 369 23.29 3.35 -30.61
N ASP A 370 23.02 2.26 -29.92
CA ASP A 370 23.76 0.99 -29.99
C ASP A 370 22.83 -0.15 -30.45
N GLY A 371 22.17 0.10 -31.57
CA GLY A 371 21.17 -0.81 -32.15
C GLY A 371 19.74 -0.54 -31.66
N GLU A 372 18.90 -1.56 -31.82
CA GLU A 372 17.49 -1.55 -31.42
C GLU A 372 17.05 -2.93 -30.95
N ALA A 373 15.97 -2.95 -30.16
CA ALA A 373 15.22 -4.17 -29.85
C ALA A 373 13.76 -3.95 -30.22
N TYR A 374 13.21 -4.79 -31.11
CA TYR A 374 11.81 -4.70 -31.55
C TYR A 374 11.42 -3.30 -32.09
N GLY A 375 12.29 -2.64 -32.87
CA GLY A 375 12.02 -1.29 -33.40
C GLY A 375 12.21 -0.15 -32.39
N ILE A 376 12.63 -0.44 -31.16
CA ILE A 376 12.87 0.54 -30.10
C ILE A 376 14.37 0.79 -29.98
N PRO A 377 14.84 2.05 -30.11
CA PRO A 377 16.26 2.37 -30.04
C PRO A 377 16.87 2.06 -28.66
N ILE A 378 18.07 1.47 -28.69
CA ILE A 378 18.91 1.27 -27.51
C ILE A 378 19.93 2.41 -27.47
N LEU A 379 19.96 3.18 -26.39
CA LEU A 379 20.93 4.28 -26.22
C LEU A 379 22.30 3.73 -25.86
N LYS A 380 23.38 4.38 -26.33
CA LYS A 380 24.73 4.05 -25.88
C LYS A 380 24.86 4.25 -24.38
N PHE A 381 25.39 3.24 -23.70
CA PHE A 381 25.49 3.22 -22.24
C PHE A 381 26.26 4.44 -21.71
N GLU A 382 27.47 4.67 -22.24
CA GLU A 382 28.37 5.75 -21.84
C GLU A 382 27.76 7.14 -22.09
N SER A 383 26.92 7.24 -23.12
CA SER A 383 26.22 8.48 -23.48
C SER A 383 25.12 8.85 -22.51
N THR A 384 24.58 7.90 -21.73
CA THR A 384 23.56 8.16 -20.71
C THR A 384 24.12 8.15 -19.28
N LEU A 385 25.31 7.58 -19.08
CA LEU A 385 25.92 7.38 -17.76
C LEU A 385 26.30 8.71 -17.10
N ALA A 386 25.77 8.97 -15.90
CA ALA A 386 26.23 10.03 -15.01
C ALA A 386 27.42 9.55 -14.15
N GLY A 387 27.37 8.30 -13.68
CA GLY A 387 28.42 7.66 -12.92
C GLY A 387 27.99 6.30 -12.36
N THR A 388 28.89 5.67 -11.62
CA THR A 388 28.65 4.41 -10.92
C THR A 388 29.14 4.55 -9.48
N VAL A 389 28.36 4.10 -8.51
CA VAL A 389 28.82 4.07 -7.11
C VAL A 389 29.83 2.95 -6.95
N GLU A 390 31.06 3.28 -6.53
CA GLU A 390 32.13 2.30 -6.32
C GLU A 390 31.94 1.54 -5.00
N GLN A 391 32.26 0.24 -5.02
CA GLN A 391 32.12 -0.68 -3.89
C GLN A 391 30.77 -0.56 -3.16
N PRO A 392 29.62 -0.61 -3.86
CA PRO A 392 28.34 -0.23 -3.27
C PRO A 392 27.85 -1.25 -2.24
N GLY A 393 28.19 -2.54 -2.37
CA GLY A 393 27.71 -3.64 -1.54
C GLY A 393 27.27 -4.81 -2.44
N LEU A 394 26.62 -5.83 -1.89
CA LEU A 394 26.16 -7.00 -2.67
C LEU A 394 24.64 -7.10 -2.71
N GLY A 395 24.08 -7.20 -3.92
CA GLY A 395 22.64 -7.30 -4.15
C GLY A 395 21.90 -5.97 -4.02
N PRO A 396 22.27 -4.90 -4.73
CA PRO A 396 21.54 -3.64 -4.68
C PRO A 396 20.10 -3.80 -5.19
N LEU A 397 19.11 -3.37 -4.41
CA LEU A 397 17.69 -3.51 -4.77
C LEU A 397 16.96 -2.18 -4.97
N HIS A 398 16.94 -1.29 -3.98
CA HIS A 398 16.10 -0.09 -4.02
C HIS A 398 16.85 1.13 -3.47
N THR A 399 16.56 2.33 -3.99
CA THR A 399 17.18 3.60 -3.58
C THR A 399 16.14 4.66 -3.23
N GLU A 400 16.32 5.35 -2.10
CA GLU A 400 15.53 6.54 -1.72
C GLU A 400 16.41 7.77 -1.49
N PHE A 401 15.80 8.96 -1.49
CA PHE A 401 16.51 10.24 -1.42
C PHE A 401 16.06 11.10 -0.23
N ASP A 402 16.99 11.79 0.43
CA ASP A 402 16.69 12.62 1.61
C ASP A 402 16.41 14.10 1.32
N GLY A 403 16.53 14.53 0.06
CA GLY A 403 16.40 15.93 -0.35
C GLY A 403 17.58 16.83 0.06
N LYS A 404 18.66 16.25 0.61
CA LYS A 404 19.88 16.94 1.06
C LYS A 404 21.12 16.56 0.24
N GLY A 405 20.90 15.94 -0.93
CA GLY A 405 21.96 15.51 -1.84
C GLY A 405 22.51 14.11 -1.56
N TYR A 406 21.84 13.32 -0.70
CA TYR A 406 22.20 11.93 -0.47
C TYR A 406 21.12 10.96 -0.95
N ALA A 407 21.59 9.79 -1.34
CA ALA A 407 20.79 8.64 -1.70
C ALA A 407 21.13 7.48 -0.76
N TYR A 408 20.16 6.61 -0.51
CA TYR A 408 20.23 5.51 0.43
C TYR A 408 19.80 4.25 -0.30
N THR A 409 20.68 3.27 -0.43
CA THR A 409 20.39 2.05 -1.18
C THR A 409 20.46 0.81 -0.29
N THR A 410 19.52 -0.12 -0.48
CA THR A 410 19.50 -1.44 0.16
C THR A 410 20.34 -2.47 -0.57
N PHE A 411 21.02 -3.32 0.20
CA PHE A 411 21.82 -4.44 -0.31
C PHE A 411 21.39 -5.73 0.35
N PHE A 412 20.73 -6.60 -0.43
CA PHE A 412 20.07 -7.79 0.07
C PHE A 412 21.05 -8.86 0.59
N ILE A 413 22.16 -9.06 -0.12
CA ILE A 413 23.12 -10.14 0.19
C ILE A 413 24.03 -9.70 1.34
N SER A 414 24.56 -8.48 1.29
CA SER A 414 25.38 -7.95 2.39
C SER A 414 24.55 -7.49 3.59
N SER A 415 23.22 -7.41 3.45
CA SER A 415 22.26 -7.08 4.51
C SER A 415 22.58 -5.74 5.17
N GLU A 416 22.57 -4.68 4.36
CA GLU A 416 22.90 -3.33 4.80
C GLU A 416 22.14 -2.25 4.00
N VAL A 417 22.09 -1.04 4.57
CA VAL A 417 21.75 0.20 3.87
C VAL A 417 23.01 1.04 3.73
N VAL A 418 23.21 1.63 2.55
CA VAL A 418 24.39 2.43 2.22
C VAL A 418 23.95 3.82 1.82
N LYS A 419 24.49 4.82 2.52
CA LYS A 419 24.30 6.25 2.22
C LYS A 419 25.44 6.69 1.32
N TRP A 420 25.11 7.31 0.20
CA TRP A 420 26.07 7.83 -0.77
C TRP A 420 25.63 9.18 -1.32
N LYS A 421 26.58 9.96 -1.86
CA LYS A 421 26.35 11.35 -2.27
C LYS A 421 26.04 11.46 -3.76
N LEU A 422 24.98 12.18 -4.10
CA LEU A 422 24.64 12.50 -5.49
C LEU A 422 25.70 13.42 -6.10
N GLY A 423 26.08 13.16 -7.35
CA GLY A 423 27.05 13.94 -8.12
C GLY A 423 28.51 13.47 -7.96
N THR A 424 28.91 13.07 -6.74
CA THR A 424 30.26 12.48 -6.51
C THR A 424 30.25 10.96 -6.46
N TRP A 425 29.08 10.35 -6.20
CA TRP A 425 28.88 8.89 -6.13
C TRP A 425 29.66 8.22 -4.99
N GLU A 426 30.16 9.01 -4.04
CA GLU A 426 30.96 8.52 -2.92
C GLU A 426 30.06 7.94 -1.82
N VAL A 427 30.43 6.77 -1.32
CA VAL A 427 29.83 6.18 -0.12
C VAL A 427 30.28 6.95 1.11
N VAL A 428 29.32 7.41 1.92
CA VAL A 428 29.60 8.22 3.13
C VAL A 428 29.18 7.53 4.42
N ASP A 429 28.28 6.56 4.36
CA ASP A 429 27.92 5.73 5.51
C ASP A 429 27.35 4.36 5.12
N ARG A 430 27.44 3.41 6.04
CA ARG A 430 26.87 2.06 5.90
C ARG A 430 26.26 1.63 7.23
N LYS A 431 25.14 0.92 7.18
CA LYS A 431 24.53 0.31 8.36
C LYS A 431 24.04 -1.10 8.07
N PRO A 432 24.45 -2.08 8.89
CA PRO A 432 23.80 -3.38 8.87
C PRO A 432 22.28 -3.25 9.09
N THR A 433 21.54 -4.07 8.36
CA THR A 433 20.12 -4.36 8.54
C THR A 433 19.94 -5.84 8.87
N TYR A 434 18.86 -6.21 9.53
CA TYR A 434 18.70 -7.56 10.07
C TYR A 434 17.34 -8.18 9.70
N TYR A 435 17.25 -9.05 8.69
CA TYR A 435 18.26 -9.28 7.64
C TYR A 435 17.62 -9.28 6.26
N SER A 436 18.48 -9.22 5.24
CA SER A 436 18.11 -9.31 3.83
C SER A 436 17.06 -8.27 3.49
N VAL A 437 17.50 -7.02 3.58
CA VAL A 437 16.66 -5.87 3.29
C VAL A 437 16.25 -5.86 1.82
N GLY A 438 14.95 -5.72 1.59
CA GLY A 438 14.37 -5.55 0.26
C GLY A 438 14.36 -4.07 -0.11
N HIS A 439 13.22 -3.44 0.12
CA HIS A 439 13.03 -2.01 -0.12
C HIS A 439 13.27 -1.19 1.16
N LEU A 440 13.49 0.10 0.97
CA LEU A 440 13.44 1.12 2.01
C LEU A 440 12.39 2.18 1.70
N MET A 441 12.07 3.02 2.68
CA MET A 441 11.23 4.20 2.53
C MET A 441 11.83 5.38 3.29
N ILE A 442 11.92 6.53 2.64
CA ILE A 442 12.05 7.83 3.31
C ILE A 442 10.70 8.53 3.13
N PRO A 443 10.07 9.16 4.15
CA PRO A 443 8.79 9.82 3.94
C PRO A 443 8.91 10.88 2.84
N GLY A 444 8.11 10.75 1.78
CA GLY A 444 8.23 11.57 0.56
C GLY A 444 9.53 11.44 -0.22
N GLY A 445 10.34 10.39 0.01
CA GLY A 445 11.58 10.11 -0.71
C GLY A 445 11.37 10.02 -2.22
N ASN A 446 10.23 9.46 -2.59
CA ASN A 446 9.69 9.47 -3.93
C ASN A 446 8.92 10.76 -4.30
N SER A 447 9.44 11.94 -3.94
CA SER A 447 8.86 13.24 -4.30
C SER A 447 9.96 14.26 -4.59
N ARG A 448 9.59 15.47 -5.02
CA ARG A 448 10.54 16.59 -5.18
C ARG A 448 11.00 17.17 -3.85
N LYS A 449 10.27 16.92 -2.76
CA LYS A 449 10.60 17.41 -1.41
C LYS A 449 10.48 16.31 -0.35
N PRO A 450 11.45 15.38 -0.31
CA PRO A 450 11.51 14.39 0.75
C PRO A 450 11.61 14.97 2.16
N PHE A 451 11.06 14.26 3.13
CA PHE A 451 11.18 14.56 4.55
C PHE A 451 12.31 13.72 5.16
N GLY A 452 13.56 14.05 4.79
CA GLY A 452 14.79 13.34 5.16
C GLY A 452 15.18 13.39 6.64
N LYS A 453 14.29 12.93 7.52
CA LYS A 453 14.49 12.74 8.96
C LYS A 453 14.59 11.26 9.32
N TYR A 454 13.73 10.43 8.72
CA TYR A 454 13.67 9.00 8.99
C TYR A 454 13.83 8.19 7.71
N LEU A 455 14.40 6.99 7.86
CA LEU A 455 14.44 5.94 6.86
C LEU A 455 13.90 4.65 7.50
N VAL A 456 13.03 3.94 6.79
CA VAL A 456 12.52 2.62 7.19
C VAL A 456 13.06 1.58 6.23
N ALA A 457 13.81 0.60 6.71
CA ALA A 457 14.31 -0.53 5.95
C ALA A 457 13.41 -1.75 6.18
N MET A 458 12.90 -2.38 5.12
CA MET A 458 11.98 -3.53 5.21
C MET A 458 12.74 -4.84 4.94
N ASN A 459 12.84 -5.67 5.97
CA ASN A 459 13.67 -6.87 6.01
C ASN A 459 12.85 -8.13 5.76
N LYS A 460 13.40 -9.03 4.94
CA LYS A 460 12.70 -10.24 4.48
C LYS A 460 12.93 -11.46 5.35
N ILE A 461 14.05 -11.49 6.07
CA ILE A 461 14.44 -12.64 6.88
C ILE A 461 14.67 -12.19 8.32
N THR A 462 13.80 -12.62 9.23
CA THR A 462 13.75 -12.11 10.61
C THR A 462 14.45 -12.98 11.65
N LYS A 463 14.66 -14.29 11.41
CA LYS A 463 15.42 -15.21 12.28
C LYS A 463 15.23 -14.96 13.80
N ASP A 464 16.23 -14.37 14.44
CA ASP A 464 16.44 -14.21 15.87
C ASP A 464 16.04 -12.82 16.40
N ARG A 465 15.39 -11.99 15.58
CA ARG A 465 15.02 -10.61 15.96
C ARG A 465 13.87 -10.55 16.95
N TYR A 466 12.97 -11.53 16.95
CA TYR A 466 11.81 -11.60 17.83
C TYR A 466 11.69 -12.95 18.53
N LEU A 467 10.80 -13.01 19.53
CA LEU A 467 10.39 -14.27 20.13
C LEU A 467 9.87 -15.22 19.03
N PRO A 468 10.25 -16.50 19.05
CA PRO A 468 9.85 -17.44 18.01
C PRO A 468 8.34 -17.72 18.08
N THR A 469 7.68 -17.67 16.93
CA THR A 469 6.24 -17.94 16.75
C THR A 469 5.96 -19.25 16.03
N GLY A 470 6.96 -20.13 15.92
CA GLY A 470 6.89 -21.37 15.14
C GLY A 470 7.65 -21.27 13.81
N PRO A 471 7.34 -22.13 12.82
CA PRO A 471 7.99 -22.10 11.50
C PRO A 471 7.74 -20.82 10.71
N GLU A 472 6.62 -20.14 10.98
CA GLU A 472 6.30 -18.83 10.44
C GLU A 472 6.68 -17.75 11.44
N VAL A 473 7.43 -16.75 10.96
CA VAL A 473 7.83 -15.58 11.73
C VAL A 473 7.39 -14.32 11.01
N CYS A 474 7.09 -13.26 11.76
CA CYS A 474 6.81 -11.95 11.19
C CYS A 474 8.03 -11.39 10.45
N GLN A 475 7.80 -10.65 9.36
CA GLN A 475 8.81 -9.76 8.79
C GLN A 475 9.05 -8.55 9.70
N SER A 476 10.14 -7.82 9.46
CA SER A 476 10.54 -6.68 10.28
C SER A 476 10.81 -5.44 9.47
N ALA A 477 10.56 -4.29 10.09
CA ALA A 477 10.99 -2.99 9.61
C ALA A 477 11.92 -2.34 10.63
N GLN A 478 13.00 -1.73 10.13
CA GLN A 478 14.00 -1.05 10.96
C GLN A 478 13.99 0.45 10.66
N LEU A 479 13.76 1.26 11.70
CA LEU A 479 13.74 2.71 11.62
C LEU A 479 15.13 3.27 11.92
N TYR A 480 15.60 4.17 11.05
CA TYR A 480 16.84 4.92 11.22
C TYR A 480 16.58 6.42 11.28
N ASP A 481 17.26 7.12 12.19
CA ASP A 481 17.45 8.58 12.12
C ASP A 481 18.50 8.88 11.06
N ILE A 482 18.13 9.70 10.08
CA ILE A 482 19.00 10.17 8.99
C ILE A 482 19.15 11.70 9.00
N SER A 483 18.75 12.36 10.09
CA SER A 483 18.82 13.81 10.19
C SER A 483 20.25 14.35 10.29
N GLY A 484 21.18 13.56 10.82
CA GLY A 484 22.60 13.89 10.95
C GLY A 484 23.50 13.27 9.87
N ASP A 485 24.82 13.36 10.09
CA ASP A 485 25.83 12.89 9.13
C ASP A 485 25.80 11.37 8.95
N LYS A 486 25.59 10.65 10.05
CA LYS A 486 25.59 9.19 10.14
C LYS A 486 24.20 8.67 10.45
N MET A 487 23.84 7.54 9.85
CA MET A 487 22.58 6.86 10.12
C MET A 487 22.61 6.26 11.54
N GLU A 488 21.50 6.34 12.27
CA GLU A 488 21.36 5.78 13.62
C GLU A 488 20.11 4.90 13.68
N MET A 489 20.26 3.59 13.89
CA MET A 489 19.11 2.69 14.09
C MET A 489 18.42 3.05 15.39
N LEU A 490 17.12 3.32 15.33
CA LEU A 490 16.31 3.72 16.48
C LEU A 490 15.41 2.60 16.99
N LEU A 491 14.79 1.85 16.06
CA LEU A 491 13.76 0.88 16.38
C LEU A 491 13.76 -0.27 15.36
N ASP A 492 13.42 -1.46 15.84
CA ASP A 492 13.11 -2.66 15.06
C ASP A 492 11.68 -3.06 15.46
N PHE A 493 10.76 -3.16 14.49
CA PHE A 493 9.35 -3.48 14.77
C PHE A 493 8.77 -4.48 13.75
N PRO A 494 7.87 -5.39 14.18
CA PRO A 494 7.29 -6.42 13.32
C PRO A 494 6.27 -5.82 12.35
N THR A 495 6.09 -6.47 11.20
CA THR A 495 5.16 -6.06 10.14
C THR A 495 4.21 -7.18 9.72
N VAL A 496 3.13 -6.84 9.00
CA VAL A 496 2.09 -7.77 8.53
C VAL A 496 2.35 -8.23 7.09
N GLY A 497 2.22 -9.54 6.83
CA GLY A 497 2.01 -10.12 5.50
C GLY A 497 3.16 -10.03 4.48
N GLU A 498 4.41 -9.85 4.93
CA GLU A 498 5.58 -9.50 4.11
C GLU A 498 5.41 -8.21 3.28
N PRO A 499 5.67 -7.04 3.87
CA PRO A 499 5.65 -5.79 3.10
C PRO A 499 6.68 -5.77 1.99
N HIS A 500 6.26 -5.40 0.78
CA HIS A 500 7.19 -5.20 -0.34
C HIS A 500 7.72 -3.76 -0.42
N TYR A 501 6.90 -2.78 -0.07
CA TYR A 501 7.23 -1.35 -0.15
C TYR A 501 6.44 -0.55 0.89
N ALA A 502 6.79 0.73 1.05
CA ALA A 502 6.08 1.64 1.92
C ALA A 502 6.12 3.08 1.40
N ALA A 503 5.11 3.86 1.76
CA ALA A 503 5.07 5.30 1.55
C ALA A 503 4.83 6.03 2.88
N GLY A 504 5.51 7.15 3.10
CA GLY A 504 5.42 7.90 4.35
C GLY A 504 5.08 9.38 4.12
N ILE A 505 4.31 9.97 5.04
CA ILE A 505 3.92 11.39 5.00
C ILE A 505 3.82 11.97 6.41
N PRO A 506 4.18 13.25 6.62
CA PRO A 506 3.95 13.92 7.90
C PRO A 506 2.47 13.86 8.32
N ALA A 507 2.24 13.52 9.59
CA ALA A 507 0.89 13.37 10.14
C ALA A 507 0.07 14.67 10.03
N GLU A 508 0.71 15.83 10.14
CA GLU A 508 0.08 17.15 10.00
C GLU A 508 -0.58 17.40 8.63
N ILE A 509 -0.13 16.73 7.56
CA ILE A 509 -0.73 16.88 6.23
C ILE A 509 -2.07 16.15 6.17
N VAL A 510 -2.15 14.97 6.79
CA VAL A 510 -3.31 14.08 6.71
C VAL A 510 -4.33 14.35 7.82
N LYS A 511 -3.87 14.45 9.08
CA LYS A 511 -4.76 14.45 10.26
C LYS A 511 -5.80 15.56 10.28
N LYS A 512 -5.51 16.71 9.64
CA LYS A 512 -6.42 17.87 9.55
C LYS A 512 -7.64 17.62 8.67
N HIS A 513 -7.59 16.58 7.84
CA HIS A 513 -8.63 16.19 6.90
C HIS A 513 -9.30 14.86 7.26
N SER A 514 -8.90 14.23 8.37
CA SER A 514 -9.47 12.92 8.76
C SER A 514 -10.94 13.07 9.16
N LYS A 515 -11.79 12.28 8.50
CA LYS A 515 -13.22 12.17 8.78
C LYS A 515 -13.42 11.40 10.08
N LYS A 516 -14.27 11.93 10.96
CA LYS A 516 -14.56 11.32 12.26
C LYS A 516 -15.79 10.41 12.23
N PHE A 517 -16.83 10.85 11.52
CA PHE A 517 -18.08 10.13 11.36
C PHE A 517 -18.78 10.59 10.08
N PHE A 518 -19.79 9.83 9.65
CA PHE A 518 -20.67 10.21 8.54
C PHE A 518 -21.89 10.92 9.11
N LYS A 519 -22.29 12.04 8.49
CA LYS A 519 -23.50 12.72 8.95
C LYS A 519 -24.72 11.92 8.56
N LEU A 520 -25.56 11.58 9.54
CA LEU A 520 -26.76 10.77 9.30
C LEU A 520 -27.73 11.45 8.31
N GLU A 521 -27.81 12.78 8.34
CA GLU A 521 -28.63 13.56 7.40
C GLU A 521 -28.16 13.42 5.95
N GLU A 522 -26.86 13.24 5.72
CA GLU A 522 -26.23 13.10 4.40
C GLU A 522 -26.23 11.65 3.88
N ASN A 523 -26.58 10.67 4.72
CA ASN A 523 -26.67 9.25 4.32
C ASN A 523 -27.79 9.05 3.27
N LYS A 524 -27.40 8.63 2.06
CA LYS A 524 -28.28 8.37 0.91
C LYS A 524 -28.43 6.88 0.60
N HIS A 525 -27.93 5.99 1.47
CA HIS A 525 -28.05 4.56 1.28
C HIS A 525 -29.54 4.17 1.08
N PRO A 526 -29.91 3.37 0.06
CA PRO A 526 -31.30 3.08 -0.28
C PRO A 526 -32.12 2.45 0.84
N TYR A 527 -31.45 1.78 1.79
CA TYR A 527 -32.06 1.13 2.94
C TYR A 527 -31.81 1.85 4.28
N ALA A 528 -31.30 3.09 4.26
CA ALA A 528 -31.04 3.85 5.47
C ALA A 528 -32.31 4.05 6.31
N THR A 529 -32.20 3.82 7.62
CA THR A 529 -33.25 4.06 8.61
C THR A 529 -32.74 5.10 9.60
N LYS A 530 -33.32 6.30 9.61
CA LYS A 530 -32.74 7.48 10.31
C LYS A 530 -33.35 7.76 11.69
N SER A 531 -34.25 6.90 12.14
CA SER A 531 -34.90 6.99 13.45
C SER A 531 -35.43 5.60 13.84
N GLU A 532 -35.55 5.34 15.14
CA GLU A 532 -35.98 4.05 15.68
C GLU A 532 -37.42 3.70 15.24
N ASP A 533 -38.32 4.68 15.25
CA ASP A 533 -39.73 4.54 14.83
C ASP A 533 -39.90 4.23 13.33
N ALA A 534 -38.85 4.43 12.52
CA ALA A 534 -38.84 4.06 11.10
C ALA A 534 -38.41 2.59 10.87
N GLY A 535 -37.96 1.89 11.93
CA GLY A 535 -37.62 0.48 11.90
C GLY A 535 -38.81 -0.38 11.45
N LYS A 536 -38.55 -1.37 10.59
CA LYS A 536 -39.62 -2.21 10.03
C LYS A 536 -39.10 -3.52 9.46
N VAL A 537 -40.00 -4.49 9.32
CA VAL A 537 -39.71 -5.75 8.62
C VAL A 537 -40.67 -5.92 7.45
N VAL A 538 -40.15 -6.18 6.25
CA VAL A 538 -40.91 -6.27 5.01
C VAL A 538 -40.60 -7.56 4.27
N ARG A 539 -41.63 -8.36 3.97
CA ARG A 539 -41.49 -9.59 3.17
C ARG A 539 -41.83 -9.34 1.69
N LYS A 540 -40.97 -9.83 0.79
CA LYS A 540 -41.15 -9.85 -0.66
C LYS A 540 -40.88 -11.26 -1.18
N GLY A 541 -41.93 -12.07 -1.30
CA GLY A 541 -41.78 -13.50 -1.61
C GLY A 541 -41.02 -14.23 -0.50
N ASN A 542 -39.88 -14.85 -0.83
CA ASN A 542 -38.96 -15.48 0.13
C ASN A 542 -37.86 -14.53 0.63
N GLU A 543 -37.80 -13.29 0.16
CA GLU A 543 -36.91 -12.28 0.72
C GLU A 543 -37.59 -11.57 1.89
N VAL A 544 -36.85 -11.35 2.97
CA VAL A 544 -37.31 -10.56 4.11
C VAL A 544 -36.27 -9.49 4.39
N HIS A 545 -36.70 -8.24 4.34
CA HIS A 545 -35.86 -7.07 4.60
C HIS A 545 -36.18 -6.52 5.99
N ILE A 546 -35.20 -6.57 6.87
CA ILE A 546 -35.24 -5.94 8.19
C ILE A 546 -34.51 -4.61 8.06
N TYR A 547 -35.24 -3.53 8.31
CA TYR A 547 -34.72 -2.16 8.41
C TYR A 547 -34.52 -1.90 9.88
N MET A 548 -33.27 -1.88 10.30
CA MET A 548 -32.86 -1.82 11.70
C MET A 548 -32.00 -0.59 11.94
N THR A 549 -32.13 -0.04 13.13
CA THR A 549 -31.25 0.99 13.66
C THR A 549 -30.47 0.44 14.83
N MET A 550 -29.32 1.06 15.07
CA MET A 550 -28.50 0.85 16.25
C MET A 550 -28.09 2.21 16.81
N ILE A 551 -28.21 2.35 18.12
CA ILE A 551 -27.68 3.43 18.92
C ILE A 551 -27.26 2.81 20.25
N ARG A 552 -26.30 3.42 20.95
CA ARG A 552 -25.76 2.90 22.23
C ARG A 552 -26.79 2.18 23.09
N SER A 553 -26.53 0.89 23.28
CA SER A 553 -27.23 -0.04 24.17
C SER A 553 -28.45 -0.78 23.61
N HIS A 554 -28.91 -0.55 22.39
CA HIS A 554 -30.03 -1.34 21.83
C HIS A 554 -30.13 -1.31 20.29
N PHE A 555 -30.85 -2.31 19.75
CA PHE A 555 -31.28 -2.38 18.36
C PHE A 555 -32.77 -2.04 18.25
N SER A 556 -33.19 -1.47 17.13
CA SER A 556 -34.61 -1.25 16.85
C SER A 556 -34.91 -1.59 15.38
N PRO A 557 -35.64 -2.69 15.07
CA PRO A 557 -36.23 -3.66 15.99
C PRO A 557 -35.23 -4.65 16.60
N ASP A 558 -35.53 -5.22 17.77
CA ASP A 558 -34.71 -6.25 18.44
C ASP A 558 -35.36 -7.66 18.47
N ASN A 559 -36.69 -7.78 18.50
CA ASN A 559 -37.40 -9.06 18.48
C ASN A 559 -38.22 -9.20 17.21
N ILE A 560 -37.93 -10.23 16.41
CA ILE A 560 -38.51 -10.41 15.06
C ILE A 560 -39.14 -11.80 14.95
N GLU A 561 -40.42 -11.82 14.60
CA GLU A 561 -41.25 -13.03 14.46
C GLU A 561 -41.64 -13.25 13.00
N GLY A 562 -41.98 -14.48 12.64
CA GLY A 562 -42.54 -14.80 11.31
C GLY A 562 -41.52 -14.95 10.18
N ILE A 563 -40.23 -15.07 10.49
CA ILE A 563 -39.21 -15.59 9.58
C ILE A 563 -39.42 -17.09 9.37
N LYS A 564 -39.07 -17.62 8.21
CA LYS A 564 -39.30 -19.03 7.83
C LYS A 564 -38.05 -19.67 7.29
N VAL A 565 -37.92 -20.99 7.48
CA VAL A 565 -36.89 -21.79 6.80
C VAL A 565 -37.05 -21.63 5.28
N GLY A 566 -35.95 -21.26 4.63
CA GLY A 566 -35.90 -20.99 3.18
C GLY A 566 -36.09 -19.51 2.82
N ASP A 567 -36.28 -18.63 3.80
CA ASP A 567 -36.17 -17.19 3.57
C ASP A 567 -34.71 -16.79 3.32
N LYS A 568 -34.54 -15.70 2.55
CA LYS A 568 -33.31 -14.93 2.46
C LYS A 568 -33.52 -13.63 3.20
N VAL A 569 -32.87 -13.49 4.35
CA VAL A 569 -33.11 -12.38 5.29
C VAL A 569 -31.99 -11.36 5.13
N TYR A 570 -32.35 -10.12 4.83
CA TYR A 570 -31.46 -8.98 4.73
C TYR A 570 -31.59 -8.13 5.98
N PHE A 571 -30.48 -7.92 6.69
CA PHE A 571 -30.40 -6.99 7.81
C PHE A 571 -29.78 -5.70 7.30
N HIS A 572 -30.60 -4.71 6.97
CA HIS A 572 -30.14 -3.37 6.64
C HIS A 572 -30.05 -2.56 7.94
N VAL A 573 -28.84 -2.26 8.40
CA VAL A 573 -28.64 -1.68 9.72
C VAL A 573 -27.96 -0.32 9.61
N THR A 574 -28.60 0.70 10.19
CA THR A 574 -28.08 2.07 10.24
C THR A 574 -27.59 2.43 11.64
N ASN A 575 -26.34 2.88 11.74
CA ASN A 575 -25.79 3.44 12.97
C ASN A 575 -26.20 4.90 13.13
N LEU A 576 -27.03 5.18 14.15
CA LEU A 576 -27.57 6.51 14.42
C LEU A 576 -26.62 7.42 15.21
N GLU A 577 -25.48 6.90 15.68
CA GLU A 577 -24.50 7.70 16.42
C GLU A 577 -24.01 8.89 15.60
N GLN A 578 -23.86 10.04 16.25
CA GLN A 578 -23.28 11.27 15.70
C GLN A 578 -22.14 11.78 16.60
N ASP A 579 -21.44 10.83 17.24
CA ASP A 579 -20.23 11.08 18.00
C ASP A 579 -19.06 10.27 17.39
N TYR A 580 -17.85 10.76 17.61
CA TYR A 580 -16.64 10.12 17.13
C TYR A 580 -16.31 8.87 17.95
N ASP A 581 -15.79 7.83 17.29
CA ASP A 581 -15.30 6.60 17.94
C ASP A 581 -16.40 5.78 18.63
N VAL A 582 -17.59 5.75 18.04
CA VAL A 582 -18.73 4.91 18.49
C VAL A 582 -19.21 3.98 17.37
N PRO A 583 -18.35 3.09 16.84
CA PRO A 583 -18.81 2.05 15.94
C PRO A 583 -19.74 1.09 16.69
N HIS A 584 -20.49 0.33 15.91
CA HIS A 584 -21.35 -0.74 16.41
C HIS A 584 -21.18 -1.95 15.50
N GLY A 585 -21.44 -3.13 16.04
CA GLY A 585 -21.44 -4.34 15.22
C GLY A 585 -22.75 -5.10 15.29
N ILE A 586 -22.88 -6.10 14.43
CA ILE A 586 -23.98 -7.06 14.51
C ILE A 586 -23.53 -8.43 13.98
N ALA A 587 -23.75 -9.47 14.78
CA ALA A 587 -23.55 -10.85 14.38
C ALA A 587 -24.74 -11.73 14.76
N MET A 588 -25.03 -12.72 13.94
CA MET A 588 -26.10 -13.71 14.13
C MET A 588 -25.48 -15.10 14.30
N ILE A 589 -25.91 -15.85 15.31
CA ILE A 589 -25.37 -17.19 15.57
C ILE A 589 -25.54 -18.11 14.35
N GLY A 590 -24.44 -18.74 13.94
CA GLY A 590 -24.43 -19.68 12.81
C GLY A 590 -24.65 -19.03 11.44
N ALA A 591 -24.64 -17.70 11.32
CA ALA A 591 -24.63 -17.03 10.03
C ALA A 591 -23.35 -17.39 9.25
N ARG A 592 -23.50 -17.69 7.95
CA ARG A 592 -22.38 -18.08 7.07
C ARG A 592 -21.81 -16.85 6.35
N THR A 593 -21.51 -15.82 7.13
CA THR A 593 -20.93 -14.52 6.74
C THR A 593 -20.16 -13.98 7.95
N SER A 594 -19.40 -12.89 7.81
CA SER A 594 -18.80 -12.18 8.95
C SER A 594 -19.86 -11.40 9.75
N GLU A 595 -19.44 -10.84 10.88
CA GLU A 595 -20.15 -9.70 11.48
C GLU A 595 -20.20 -8.50 10.52
N LEU A 596 -21.03 -7.50 10.84
CA LEU A 596 -20.86 -6.13 10.35
C LEU A 596 -20.18 -5.27 11.41
N LEU A 597 -19.34 -4.32 10.99
CA LEU A 597 -18.81 -3.25 11.82
C LEU A 597 -19.14 -1.92 11.16
N ILE A 598 -20.06 -1.16 11.76
CA ILE A 598 -20.74 -0.03 11.11
C ILE A 598 -20.34 1.26 11.82
N MET A 599 -19.66 2.16 11.08
CA MET A 599 -19.22 3.44 11.66
C MET A 599 -20.43 4.38 11.89
N PRO A 600 -20.30 5.37 12.81
CA PRO A 600 -21.33 6.36 13.06
C PRO A 600 -21.87 7.02 11.78
N GLY A 601 -23.20 6.95 11.59
CA GLY A 601 -23.92 7.47 10.43
C GLY A 601 -23.96 6.56 9.19
N GLN A 602 -23.28 5.42 9.20
CA GLN A 602 -23.29 4.47 8.07
C GLN A 602 -24.51 3.54 8.08
N THR A 603 -24.80 2.97 6.92
CA THR A 603 -25.75 1.86 6.76
C THR A 603 -25.05 0.73 6.05
N GLU A 604 -25.16 -0.48 6.57
CA GLU A 604 -24.63 -1.69 5.93
C GLU A 604 -25.63 -2.86 5.98
N THR A 605 -25.39 -3.87 5.15
CA THR A 605 -26.26 -5.02 4.99
C THR A 605 -25.51 -6.35 5.03
N PHE A 606 -25.94 -7.25 5.91
CA PHE A 606 -25.58 -8.68 5.80
C PHE A 606 -26.81 -9.53 5.45
N VAL A 607 -26.54 -10.68 4.84
CA VAL A 607 -27.56 -11.63 4.42
C VAL A 607 -27.46 -12.90 5.27
N TRP A 608 -28.60 -13.34 5.80
CA TRP A 608 -28.74 -14.57 6.55
C TRP A 608 -29.80 -15.47 5.93
N GLU A 609 -29.47 -16.74 5.75
CA GLU A 609 -30.40 -17.75 5.24
C GLU A 609 -30.65 -18.83 6.31
N PRO A 610 -31.71 -18.70 7.12
CA PRO A 610 -31.99 -19.66 8.18
C PRO A 610 -32.30 -21.05 7.63
N LYS A 611 -31.55 -22.05 8.10
CA LYS A 611 -31.68 -23.45 7.66
C LYS A 611 -32.52 -24.31 8.59
N GLN A 612 -32.81 -23.84 9.80
CA GLN A 612 -33.47 -24.61 10.85
C GLN A 612 -34.52 -23.78 11.59
N VAL A 613 -35.59 -24.44 12.02
CA VAL A 613 -36.60 -23.86 12.91
C VAL A 613 -35.98 -23.59 14.27
N GLY A 614 -36.29 -22.46 14.88
CA GLY A 614 -35.75 -22.10 16.20
C GLY A 614 -35.86 -20.62 16.50
N VAL A 615 -35.31 -20.22 17.65
CA VAL A 615 -35.13 -18.82 18.06
C VAL A 615 -33.63 -18.56 18.02
N TRP A 616 -33.22 -17.56 17.23
CA TRP A 616 -31.83 -17.31 16.87
C TRP A 616 -31.43 -15.93 17.37
N PRO A 617 -30.52 -15.84 18.37
CA PRO A 617 -30.04 -14.56 18.86
C PRO A 617 -29.06 -13.89 17.90
N PHE A 618 -29.12 -12.57 17.86
CA PHE A 618 -28.09 -11.68 17.33
C PHE A 618 -27.68 -10.66 18.39
N TYR A 619 -26.48 -10.10 18.27
CA TYR A 619 -25.93 -9.20 19.28
C TYR A 619 -24.95 -8.21 18.67
N CYS A 620 -24.70 -7.10 19.38
CA CYS A 620 -23.63 -6.18 19.04
C CYS A 620 -22.29 -6.76 19.45
N THR A 621 -21.42 -6.93 18.47
CA THR A 621 -20.07 -7.49 18.65
C THR A 621 -19.09 -6.46 19.19
N ASP A 622 -19.32 -5.17 18.92
CA ASP A 622 -18.47 -4.08 19.41
C ASP A 622 -18.81 -3.69 20.85
N PHE A 623 -17.78 -3.28 21.61
CA PHE A 623 -17.98 -2.76 22.97
C PHE A 623 -18.40 -1.29 22.91
N CYS A 624 -19.63 -1.05 22.45
CA CYS A 624 -20.13 0.30 22.17
C CYS A 624 -20.64 1.06 23.42
N SER A 625 -20.94 0.36 24.51
CA SER A 625 -21.44 0.98 25.76
C SER A 625 -21.24 0.07 26.97
N ALA A 626 -21.48 0.60 28.18
CA ALA A 626 -21.49 -0.23 29.40
C ALA A 626 -22.54 -1.35 29.38
N LEU A 627 -23.57 -1.21 28.52
CA LEU A 627 -24.64 -2.19 28.33
C LEU A 627 -24.50 -2.91 26.98
N HIS A 628 -23.27 -3.08 26.46
CA HIS A 628 -23.08 -3.75 25.17
C HIS A 628 -23.54 -5.22 25.20
N GLN A 629 -23.55 -5.88 26.37
CA GLN A 629 -24.02 -7.25 26.51
C GLN A 629 -25.55 -7.35 26.39
N GLU A 630 -26.26 -6.31 26.85
CA GLU A 630 -27.71 -6.19 26.75
C GLU A 630 -28.18 -5.79 25.34
N MET A 631 -27.26 -5.27 24.51
CA MET A 631 -27.53 -4.93 23.11
C MET A 631 -27.60 -6.20 22.24
N GLN A 632 -28.74 -6.87 22.31
CA GLN A 632 -29.03 -8.12 21.60
C GLN A 632 -30.50 -8.20 21.21
N GLY A 633 -30.81 -9.15 20.34
CA GLY A 633 -32.17 -9.40 19.88
C GLY A 633 -32.37 -10.84 19.44
N TYR A 634 -33.59 -11.19 19.08
CA TYR A 634 -33.98 -12.54 18.69
C TYR A 634 -34.76 -12.56 17.38
N VAL A 635 -34.49 -13.58 16.57
CA VAL A 635 -35.28 -13.89 15.38
C VAL A 635 -35.90 -15.28 15.52
N ARG A 636 -37.22 -15.37 15.47
CA ARG A 636 -37.92 -16.66 15.43
C ARG A 636 -38.11 -17.14 13.99
N VAL A 637 -37.46 -18.26 13.69
CA VAL A 637 -37.60 -18.99 12.42
C VAL A 637 -38.61 -20.12 12.59
N SER A 638 -39.67 -20.06 11.80
CA SER A 638 -40.73 -21.05 11.72
C SER A 638 -40.55 -22.03 10.54
N PRO A 639 -41.28 -23.17 10.52
CA PRO A 639 -41.34 -24.02 9.33
C PRO A 639 -41.77 -23.26 8.07
N ARG A 640 -41.36 -23.74 6.88
CA ARG A 640 -41.65 -23.11 5.58
C ARG A 640 -43.16 -22.88 5.34
N ASN A 641 -44.00 -23.78 5.83
CA ASN A 641 -45.47 -23.73 5.71
C ASN A 641 -46.17 -23.05 6.90
N SER A 642 -45.42 -22.41 7.81
CA SER A 642 -45.99 -21.74 8.98
C SER A 642 -46.90 -20.56 8.59
N ASN A 643 -47.93 -20.34 9.42
CA ASN A 643 -48.85 -19.21 9.34
C ASN A 643 -48.53 -18.08 10.34
N VAL A 644 -47.42 -18.18 11.08
CA VAL A 644 -46.94 -17.09 11.95
C VAL A 644 -46.76 -15.84 11.10
N LYS A 645 -47.45 -14.76 11.50
CA LYS A 645 -47.37 -13.47 10.81
C LYS A 645 -46.04 -12.80 11.14
N LEU A 646 -45.58 -11.97 10.21
CA LEU A 646 -44.45 -11.09 10.45
C LEU A 646 -44.87 -10.07 11.52
N SER A 647 -44.09 -9.96 12.59
CA SER A 647 -44.22 -8.93 13.62
C SER A 647 -42.86 -8.64 14.22
N TRP A 648 -42.69 -7.45 14.78
CA TRP A 648 -41.44 -7.00 15.39
C TRP A 648 -41.72 -5.99 16.49
N SER A 649 -40.79 -5.82 17.43
CA SER A 649 -40.81 -4.78 18.45
C SER A 649 -40.15 -3.50 17.95
N LEU A 650 -40.67 -2.35 18.37
CA LEU A 650 -39.98 -1.06 18.31
C LEU A 650 -40.01 -0.44 19.71
N ASP A 651 -39.10 0.49 19.98
CA ASP A 651 -39.01 1.13 21.29
C ASP A 651 -40.31 1.85 21.64
N GLY A 652 -40.96 1.43 22.73
CA GLY A 652 -42.21 2.01 23.23
C GLY A 652 -43.50 1.22 22.96
N GLU A 653 -43.43 0.04 22.32
CA GLU A 653 -44.56 -0.90 22.14
C GLU A 653 -44.52 -2.12 23.09
#